data_AF-A0A412AQ39-F1
#
_entry.id   AF-A0A412AQ39-F1
#
_cell.length_a   1.000
_cell.length_b   1.000
_cell.length_c   1.000
_cell.angle_alpha   90.00
_cell.angle_beta   90.00
_cell.angle_gamma   90.00
#
_symmetry.space_group_name_H-M   'P 1'
#
loop_
_entity.id
_entity.type
_entity.pdbx_description
1 polymer ?
#
loop_
_entity_poly.entity_id
_entity_poly.type
_entity_poly.pdbx_seq_one_letter_code
_entity_poly.pdbx_strand_id
1 'polypeptide(L)'
;MPKRTDIKRILVIGSGPIVIGQACEFDYSGAQACKVLKEDGFEVILVNSNPATIMTDPGLADRTYVEPITAEFIERVIKKERPDALLPTLGGQTGLNAAVELAKDGTLDKYGVEMIGCDLAAIERGEDRKLFNEAMAEIGLEVARSGYAYSVADAEAIAERVGYPCVLRPSFTLGGAGGGIAHTHEELVSIVSQGLELSPAHEVLVEESIEGWKEYEMEVMRDHAGNGIIVCSIENLDPMGVHTGDSITVAPAQTLSDLEYQRMRVASLAILEKIGVETGGSNVQFAVNPQTGRLIVIEMNPRVSRSSALASKATGFPIAKAAARLAVGYTLDEIVNDITKATPACFEPTIDYCVVKVPRFAFEKFKGTDPTLTTRMKAVGEIMAIGRTFEEAFGKAMRSLEDGHQGICAGGKEGADKLSDDELAQAVGTPTEHRIFFVVEALRRGWDITRIHAICGIDPWYLNRINDMVQVQESIRGLRVEDIDADAMRLLKQYGTSDAEIAALTGSDERFVRAYRKGLGVVPSMKTVDTCAAEFSSATEYHYKTYENIYRTSPDAKKCVAPDETTPADKPKAMILGAGPNRIGQGIEFDYCCVHASYALAARGFETIMVNCNPETVSTDYDTSDRLYFEPLTYEDVMDVIDVERPDGVVVTLGGQTPLKLARMLEESGVNIMGTKPDAIDFAEDRERFAALLDKLGIMYPPAGQATSFEEAEAVAAHIGYPLLVRPSYVLGGRGMMIAYDAEHLRDYMAEAARISPDYPVYLDRFLEGAIESDVDALCDGEEVYIGGILEHIEEAGIHSGDSATCIPPFSFSESLQAKLRETTRRIAMALGVRGLVNVQYAIKGETVYVIEANPRASRTVPFISKATGVPLAKCAARIMAGDSIASLGLPSDERQLDWFCMKEAVMPWGRFPGADVILGPEMKSTGEVMGIAKSYPEAYAKTQLAIDYKLPDPSAGKVFISVCDRDKRHILSVARILRYLGFDICSTEGTARVLRGGNVTCEVVEKISGPHDGERPNIGDLIADGKIAVIVNTPYGPGSRGDGYLLRTEAVRRGVTCVTAMSAANTHVSAIEAVREDQQGHGSANDMGMDVIALQDLPQYTV
;
A
#
# COMPACT_ATOMS: atom_id res chain seq x y z
N MET A 1 -32.54 18.09 -11.41
CA MET A 1 -32.75 17.52 -12.78
C MET A 1 -31.92 16.26 -12.73
N PRO A 2 -32.52 15.08 -12.57
CA PRO A 2 -31.86 14.01 -11.83
C PRO A 2 -30.60 13.48 -12.48
N LYS A 3 -30.64 13.15 -13.78
CA LYS A 3 -29.50 12.58 -14.51
C LYS A 3 -29.29 13.35 -15.82
N ARG A 4 -28.04 13.67 -16.15
CA ARG A 4 -27.65 14.22 -17.47
C ARG A 4 -27.94 13.21 -18.59
N THR A 5 -28.57 13.70 -19.66
CA THR A 5 -28.97 12.88 -20.82
C THR A 5 -28.14 13.14 -22.07
N ASP A 6 -27.33 14.19 -22.02
CA ASP A 6 -26.37 14.58 -23.05
C ASP A 6 -25.06 13.76 -22.98
N ILE A 7 -24.76 13.18 -21.82
CA ILE A 7 -23.65 12.25 -21.60
C ILE A 7 -24.16 10.80 -21.70
N LYS A 8 -23.44 9.93 -22.41
CA LYS A 8 -23.68 8.48 -22.45
C LYS A 8 -22.44 7.68 -22.07
N ARG A 9 -21.27 8.13 -22.52
CA ARG A 9 -19.98 7.47 -22.29
C ARG A 9 -19.09 8.31 -21.38
N ILE A 10 -18.61 7.70 -20.31
CA ILE A 10 -17.76 8.36 -19.32
C ILE A 10 -16.43 7.64 -19.24
N LEU A 11 -15.34 8.38 -19.45
CA LEU A 11 -13.97 7.92 -19.19
C LEU A 11 -13.60 8.22 -17.74
N VAL A 12 -13.41 7.19 -16.92
CA VAL A 12 -12.88 7.27 -15.56
C VAL A 12 -11.37 7.03 -15.62
N ILE A 13 -10.60 7.88 -14.93
CA ILE A 13 -9.15 7.72 -14.79
C ILE A 13 -8.84 7.18 -13.39
N GLY A 14 -8.16 6.04 -13.32
CA GLY A 14 -7.67 5.45 -12.07
C GLY A 14 -6.37 6.10 -11.58
N SER A 15 -5.86 5.59 -10.46
CA SER A 15 -4.63 6.13 -9.82
C SER A 15 -3.33 5.53 -10.35
N GLY A 16 -3.38 4.40 -11.03
CA GLY A 16 -2.19 3.65 -11.41
C GLY A 16 -1.68 2.78 -10.25
N PRO A 17 -0.36 2.51 -10.19
CA PRO A 17 0.20 1.63 -9.18
C PRO A 17 0.11 2.22 -7.76
N ILE A 18 0.10 1.33 -6.77
CA ILE A 18 0.16 1.70 -5.35
C ILE A 18 1.54 2.27 -5.02
N VAL A 19 1.55 3.50 -4.49
CA VAL A 19 2.75 4.20 -4.01
C VAL A 19 2.48 4.86 -2.66
N ILE A 20 3.53 5.10 -1.87
CA ILE A 20 3.38 5.86 -0.61
C ILE A 20 2.78 7.25 -0.92
N GLY A 21 1.64 7.52 -0.30
CA GLY A 21 0.83 8.71 -0.51
C GLY A 21 -0.40 8.50 -1.39
N GLN A 22 -0.42 7.46 -2.23
CA GLN A 22 -1.52 7.16 -3.16
C GLN A 22 -1.70 5.64 -3.27
N ALA A 23 -2.61 5.09 -2.46
CA ALA A 23 -2.72 3.65 -2.25
C ALA A 23 -4.10 3.09 -2.65
N CYS A 24 -4.66 2.19 -1.84
CA CYS A 24 -5.82 1.38 -2.21
C CYS A 24 -7.12 2.19 -2.21
N GLU A 25 -7.15 3.36 -1.58
CA GLU A 25 -8.31 4.23 -1.45
C GLU A 25 -8.93 4.62 -2.80
N PHE A 26 -8.12 4.62 -3.86
CA PHE A 26 -8.54 4.94 -5.23
C PHE A 26 -9.07 3.73 -6.00
N ASP A 27 -8.68 2.49 -5.64
CA ASP A 27 -9.40 1.30 -6.13
C ASP A 27 -10.79 1.24 -5.51
N TYR A 28 -10.89 1.46 -4.20
CA TYR A 28 -12.18 1.57 -3.51
C TYR A 28 -13.08 2.65 -4.13
N SER A 29 -12.57 3.88 -4.25
CA SER A 29 -13.34 5.01 -4.80
C SER A 29 -13.70 4.79 -6.28
N GLY A 30 -12.75 4.31 -7.07
CA GLY A 30 -12.92 4.02 -8.48
C GLY A 30 -13.93 2.90 -8.74
N ALA A 31 -13.89 1.82 -7.95
CA ALA A 31 -14.81 0.70 -8.05
C ALA A 31 -16.24 1.13 -7.72
N GLN A 32 -16.42 1.91 -6.64
CA GLN A 32 -17.71 2.49 -6.27
C GLN A 32 -18.30 3.35 -7.39
N ALA A 33 -17.49 4.24 -7.97
CA ALA A 33 -17.93 5.11 -9.05
C ALA A 33 -18.32 4.33 -10.32
N CYS A 34 -17.49 3.37 -10.74
CA CYS A 34 -17.80 2.53 -11.92
C CYS A 34 -19.13 1.79 -11.74
N LYS A 35 -19.35 1.22 -10.55
CA LYS A 35 -20.59 0.51 -10.21
C LYS A 35 -21.82 1.41 -10.37
N VAL A 36 -21.85 2.57 -9.70
CA VAL A 36 -23.05 3.43 -9.72
C VAL A 36 -23.30 4.10 -11.06
N LEU A 37 -22.25 4.45 -11.82
CA LEU A 37 -22.40 4.99 -13.16
C LEU A 37 -23.02 3.96 -14.11
N LYS A 38 -22.62 2.69 -14.01
CA LYS A 38 -23.26 1.61 -14.79
C LYS A 38 -24.69 1.33 -14.34
N GLU A 39 -24.97 1.31 -13.05
CA GLU A 39 -26.33 1.14 -12.51
C GLU A 39 -27.27 2.23 -13.01
N ASP A 40 -26.77 3.47 -13.10
CA ASP A 40 -27.53 4.59 -13.64
C ASP A 40 -27.63 4.56 -15.18
N GLY A 41 -26.95 3.64 -15.86
CA GLY A 41 -27.06 3.37 -17.29
C GLY A 41 -26.13 4.19 -18.18
N PHE A 42 -24.94 4.55 -17.69
CA PHE A 42 -23.85 5.07 -18.52
C PHE A 42 -22.95 3.91 -19.02
N GLU A 43 -22.35 4.10 -20.19
CA GLU A 43 -21.24 3.26 -20.65
C GLU A 43 -19.94 3.78 -20.01
N VAL A 44 -19.29 2.95 -19.19
CA VAL A 44 -18.09 3.32 -18.44
C VAL A 44 -16.85 2.79 -19.15
N ILE A 45 -15.94 3.69 -19.51
CA ILE A 45 -14.59 3.38 -19.96
C ILE A 45 -13.65 3.68 -18.80
N LEU A 46 -12.75 2.76 -18.47
CA LEU A 46 -11.79 2.92 -17.39
C LEU A 46 -10.36 2.77 -17.91
N VAL A 47 -9.47 3.65 -17.49
CA VAL A 47 -8.02 3.49 -17.66
C VAL A 47 -7.33 3.42 -16.29
N ASN A 48 -6.65 2.33 -16.00
CA ASN A 48 -5.80 2.18 -14.81
C ASN A 48 -4.72 1.12 -15.04
N SER A 49 -3.44 1.46 -14.89
CA SER A 49 -2.31 0.56 -15.13
C SER A 49 -2.15 -0.56 -14.09
N ASN A 50 -2.80 -0.48 -12.93
CA ASN A 50 -2.64 -1.45 -11.85
C ASN A 50 -3.57 -2.67 -12.01
N PRO A 51 -3.01 -3.88 -12.28
CA PRO A 51 -3.80 -5.09 -12.51
C PRO A 51 -4.41 -5.69 -11.24
N ALA A 52 -3.94 -5.30 -10.05
CA ALA A 52 -4.39 -5.87 -8.78
C ALA A 52 -5.69 -5.25 -8.24
N THR A 53 -6.26 -4.31 -8.96
CA THR A 53 -7.45 -3.57 -8.56
C THR A 53 -8.75 -4.30 -8.89
N ILE A 54 -9.80 -4.09 -8.08
CA ILE A 54 -11.17 -4.53 -8.39
C ILE A 54 -11.79 -3.64 -9.46
N MET A 55 -11.45 -2.35 -9.49
CA MET A 55 -11.98 -1.43 -10.50
C MET A 55 -11.66 -1.88 -11.93
N THR A 56 -10.52 -2.56 -12.13
CA THR A 56 -10.11 -3.11 -13.43
C THR A 56 -10.73 -4.47 -13.76
N ASP A 57 -11.64 -5.00 -12.95
CA ASP A 57 -12.34 -6.22 -13.33
C ASP A 57 -13.18 -6.01 -14.60
N PRO A 58 -13.11 -6.91 -15.59
CA PRO A 58 -13.80 -6.75 -16.87
C PRO A 58 -15.32 -6.55 -16.77
N GLY A 59 -15.95 -6.97 -15.67
CA GLY A 59 -17.39 -6.79 -15.43
C GLY A 59 -17.78 -5.43 -14.85
N LEU A 60 -16.84 -4.70 -14.24
CA LEU A 60 -17.15 -3.47 -13.49
C LEU A 60 -17.21 -2.22 -14.37
N ALA A 61 -16.50 -2.20 -15.49
CA ALA A 61 -16.62 -1.19 -16.55
C ALA A 61 -17.12 -1.88 -17.85
N ASP A 62 -17.49 -1.10 -18.87
CA ASP A 62 -17.83 -1.65 -20.20
C ASP A 62 -16.57 -1.85 -21.05
N ARG A 63 -15.57 -0.97 -20.88
CA ARG A 63 -14.25 -1.08 -21.50
C ARG A 63 -13.18 -0.75 -20.48
N THR A 64 -12.30 -1.71 -20.19
CA THR A 64 -11.25 -1.57 -19.18
C THR A 64 -9.88 -1.63 -19.82
N TYR A 65 -9.10 -0.57 -19.68
CA TYR A 65 -7.75 -0.44 -20.19
C TYR A 65 -6.74 -0.51 -19.04
N VAL A 66 -5.94 -1.58 -19.04
CA VAL A 66 -4.78 -1.69 -18.15
C VAL A 66 -3.55 -1.19 -18.90
N GLU A 67 -3.47 0.13 -19.00
CA GLU A 67 -2.53 0.87 -19.86
C GLU A 67 -1.87 2.02 -19.06
N PRO A 68 -0.71 2.55 -19.50
CA PRO A 68 -0.07 3.71 -18.89
C PRO A 68 -1.02 4.91 -18.73
N ILE A 69 -0.97 5.56 -17.57
CA ILE A 69 -1.77 6.76 -17.28
C ILE A 69 -0.98 8.01 -17.69
N THR A 70 -0.77 8.15 -19.00
CA THR A 70 -0.13 9.31 -19.62
C THR A 70 -1.08 9.96 -20.61
N ALA A 71 -0.91 11.26 -20.88
CA ALA A 71 -1.75 11.96 -21.86
C ALA A 71 -1.74 11.26 -23.23
N GLU A 72 -0.59 10.76 -23.67
CA GLU A 72 -0.48 10.02 -24.94
C GLU A 72 -1.37 8.77 -24.98
N PHE A 73 -1.30 7.93 -23.94
CA PHE A 73 -2.07 6.68 -23.91
C PHE A 73 -3.55 6.92 -23.69
N ILE A 74 -3.91 7.91 -22.87
CA ILE A 74 -5.30 8.30 -22.66
C ILE A 74 -5.88 8.90 -23.94
N GLU A 75 -5.11 9.69 -24.72
CA GLU A 75 -5.55 10.16 -26.05
C GLU A 75 -5.86 8.96 -26.96
N ARG A 76 -5.00 7.93 -26.98
CA ARG A 76 -5.24 6.71 -27.78
C ARG A 76 -6.57 6.05 -27.38
N VAL A 77 -6.89 5.99 -26.08
CA VAL A 77 -8.19 5.48 -25.58
C VAL A 77 -9.34 6.39 -26.00
N ILE A 78 -9.24 7.71 -25.83
CA ILE A 78 -10.25 8.69 -26.24
C ILE A 78 -10.54 8.58 -27.74
N LYS A 79 -9.49 8.45 -28.56
CA LYS A 79 -9.60 8.30 -30.02
C LYS A 79 -10.36 7.04 -30.41
N LYS A 80 -10.15 5.93 -29.68
CA LYS A 80 -10.79 4.63 -29.91
C LYS A 80 -12.23 4.57 -29.41
N GLU A 81 -12.48 4.98 -28.17
CA GLU A 81 -13.77 4.79 -27.48
C GLU A 81 -14.75 5.97 -27.63
N ARG A 82 -14.24 7.17 -27.92
CA ARG A 82 -15.02 8.41 -28.07
C ARG A 82 -15.95 8.67 -26.87
N PRO A 83 -15.40 8.87 -25.66
CA PRO A 83 -16.20 9.24 -24.50
C PRO A 83 -16.82 10.64 -24.69
N ASP A 84 -17.99 10.87 -24.10
CA ASP A 84 -18.62 12.20 -24.05
C ASP A 84 -18.03 13.04 -22.91
N ALA A 85 -17.66 12.38 -21.81
CA ALA A 85 -17.12 13.03 -20.62
C ALA A 85 -15.94 12.26 -19.99
N LEU A 86 -15.13 12.96 -19.20
CA LEU A 86 -13.98 12.46 -18.45
C LEU A 86 -14.14 12.84 -16.97
N LEU A 87 -14.00 11.85 -16.08
CA LEU A 87 -14.09 12.01 -14.63
C LEU A 87 -12.71 11.79 -13.99
N PRO A 88 -11.97 12.87 -13.62
CA PRO A 88 -10.59 12.77 -13.15
C PRO A 88 -10.44 12.70 -11.62
N THR A 89 -11.53 12.94 -10.88
CA THR A 89 -11.51 13.17 -9.43
C THR A 89 -11.45 11.91 -8.57
N LEU A 90 -11.25 10.74 -9.19
CA LEU A 90 -11.21 9.41 -8.55
C LEU A 90 -9.83 8.74 -8.62
N GLY A 91 -8.90 9.30 -9.39
CA GLY A 91 -7.58 8.72 -9.66
C GLY A 91 -6.43 9.35 -8.88
N GLY A 92 -6.71 9.99 -7.74
CA GLY A 92 -5.68 10.68 -6.97
C GLY A 92 -4.98 11.79 -7.76
N GLN A 93 -3.70 12.01 -7.50
CA GLN A 93 -2.93 13.03 -8.20
C GLN A 93 -2.60 12.62 -9.64
N THR A 94 -2.34 11.33 -9.87
CA THR A 94 -2.05 10.80 -11.21
C THR A 94 -3.20 11.11 -12.18
N GLY A 95 -4.45 10.83 -11.77
CA GLY A 95 -5.63 11.08 -12.59
C GLY A 95 -5.85 12.57 -12.88
N LEU A 96 -5.69 13.43 -11.86
CA LEU A 96 -5.80 14.88 -12.04
C LEU A 96 -4.72 15.43 -12.98
N ASN A 97 -3.45 15.06 -12.77
CA ASN A 97 -2.34 15.55 -13.59
C ASN A 97 -2.52 15.17 -15.06
N ALA A 98 -2.90 13.92 -15.34
CA ALA A 98 -3.15 13.44 -16.69
C ALA A 98 -4.32 14.20 -17.35
N ALA A 99 -5.40 14.47 -16.61
CA ALA A 99 -6.55 15.22 -17.11
C ALA A 99 -6.20 16.70 -17.40
N VAL A 100 -5.38 17.32 -16.55
CA VAL A 100 -4.88 18.68 -16.76
C VAL A 100 -3.99 18.77 -17.99
N GLU A 101 -3.11 17.79 -18.20
CA GLU A 101 -2.24 17.72 -19.39
C GLU A 101 -3.07 17.62 -20.68
N LEU A 102 -4.04 16.70 -20.72
CA LEU A 102 -4.98 16.52 -21.85
C LEU A 102 -5.86 17.75 -22.13
N ALA A 103 -6.19 18.51 -21.09
CA ALA A 103 -6.95 19.75 -21.26
C ALA A 103 -6.06 20.87 -21.83
N LYS A 104 -4.82 20.99 -21.35
CA LYS A 104 -3.87 22.03 -21.76
C LYS A 104 -3.31 21.82 -23.17
N ASP A 105 -3.11 20.58 -23.59
CA ASP A 105 -2.63 20.27 -24.94
C ASP A 105 -3.75 20.34 -26.02
N GLY A 106 -5.00 20.55 -25.60
CA GLY A 106 -6.18 20.68 -26.47
C GLY A 106 -6.78 19.34 -26.91
N THR A 107 -6.35 18.22 -26.34
CA THR A 107 -6.88 16.88 -26.65
C THR A 107 -8.36 16.78 -26.33
N LEU A 108 -8.80 17.25 -25.15
CA LEU A 108 -10.22 17.17 -24.78
C LEU A 108 -11.11 17.95 -25.77
N ASP A 109 -10.70 19.16 -26.15
CA ASP A 109 -11.40 19.97 -27.16
C ASP A 109 -11.41 19.31 -28.55
N LYS A 110 -10.29 18.73 -28.96
CA LYS A 110 -10.13 18.03 -30.26
C LYS A 110 -11.12 16.89 -30.43
N TYR A 111 -11.44 16.18 -29.34
CA TYR A 111 -12.36 15.04 -29.35
C TYR A 111 -13.76 15.35 -28.81
N GLY A 112 -13.99 16.56 -28.27
CA GLY A 112 -15.27 16.98 -27.70
C GLY A 112 -15.60 16.30 -26.37
N VAL A 113 -14.59 16.05 -25.54
CA VAL A 113 -14.73 15.37 -24.24
C VAL A 113 -14.88 16.41 -23.13
N GLU A 114 -16.00 16.38 -22.41
CA GLU A 114 -16.24 17.29 -21.28
C GLU A 114 -15.59 16.78 -19.99
N MET A 115 -14.92 17.66 -19.24
CA MET A 115 -14.43 17.32 -17.89
C MET A 115 -15.56 17.50 -16.87
N ILE A 116 -15.95 16.43 -16.18
CA ILE A 116 -17.03 16.43 -15.18
C ILE A 116 -16.51 16.15 -13.77
N GLY A 117 -17.32 16.48 -12.76
CA GLY A 117 -16.95 16.39 -11.35
C GLY A 117 -16.20 17.65 -10.88
N CYS A 118 -15.07 17.96 -11.51
CA CYS A 118 -14.30 19.17 -11.27
C CYS A 118 -13.67 19.65 -12.59
N ASP A 119 -13.81 20.95 -12.92
CA ASP A 119 -13.26 21.53 -14.15
C ASP A 119 -11.78 21.93 -13.99
N LEU A 120 -11.12 22.23 -15.12
CA LEU A 120 -9.71 22.63 -15.13
C LEU A 120 -9.43 23.85 -14.23
N ALA A 121 -10.32 24.84 -14.23
CA ALA A 121 -10.12 26.08 -13.49
C ALA A 121 -10.25 25.88 -11.97
N ALA A 122 -11.11 24.96 -11.53
CA ALA A 122 -11.25 24.55 -10.14
C ALA A 122 -10.05 23.71 -9.69
N ILE A 123 -9.58 22.77 -10.52
CA ILE A 123 -8.36 21.99 -10.23
C ILE A 123 -7.15 22.93 -10.10
N GLU A 124 -6.93 23.84 -11.05
CA GLU A 124 -5.82 24.79 -10.99
C GLU A 124 -5.91 25.71 -9.77
N ARG A 125 -7.10 26.20 -9.40
CA ARG A 125 -7.28 27.00 -8.19
C ARG A 125 -7.03 26.24 -6.89
N GLY A 126 -7.38 24.96 -6.84
CA GLY A 126 -7.17 24.10 -5.66
C GLY A 126 -5.73 23.64 -5.50
N GLU A 127 -5.06 23.29 -6.61
CA GLU A 127 -3.72 22.69 -6.61
C GLU A 127 -2.59 23.73 -6.71
N ASP A 128 -2.81 24.86 -7.40
CA ASP A 128 -1.83 25.95 -7.44
C ASP A 128 -1.91 26.75 -6.15
N ARG A 129 -0.84 26.67 -5.36
CA ARG A 129 -0.78 27.27 -4.03
C ARG A 129 -0.93 28.79 -4.03
N LYS A 130 -0.49 29.48 -5.09
CA LYS A 130 -0.65 30.93 -5.21
C LYS A 130 -2.11 31.27 -5.47
N LEU A 131 -2.75 30.60 -6.43
CA LEU A 131 -4.17 30.79 -6.72
C LEU A 131 -5.05 30.44 -5.51
N PHE A 132 -4.70 29.39 -4.78
CA PHE A 132 -5.36 29.00 -3.54
C PHE A 132 -5.25 30.08 -2.47
N ASN A 133 -4.05 30.60 -2.21
CA ASN A 133 -3.85 31.67 -1.21
C ASN A 133 -4.59 32.96 -1.57
N GLU A 134 -4.60 33.34 -2.85
CA GLU A 134 -5.38 34.47 -3.36
C GLU A 134 -6.88 34.23 -3.13
N ALA A 135 -7.36 33.03 -3.43
CA ALA A 135 -8.75 32.63 -3.21
C ALA A 135 -9.14 32.70 -1.72
N MET A 136 -8.28 32.23 -0.81
CA MET A 136 -8.53 32.31 0.65
C MET A 136 -8.59 33.75 1.15
N ALA A 137 -7.67 34.59 0.68
CA ALA A 137 -7.63 36.01 1.05
C ALA A 137 -8.91 36.75 0.61
N GLU A 138 -9.46 36.43 -0.56
CA GLU A 138 -10.70 37.03 -1.07
C GLU A 138 -11.93 36.68 -0.23
N ILE A 139 -11.97 35.49 0.38
CA ILE A 139 -13.07 35.06 1.28
C ILE A 139 -12.77 35.34 2.76
N GLY A 140 -11.65 36.03 3.06
CA GLY A 140 -11.29 36.45 4.40
C GLY A 140 -10.81 35.31 5.32
N LEU A 141 -10.35 34.20 4.75
CA LEU A 141 -9.73 33.10 5.50
C LEU A 141 -8.21 33.29 5.57
N GLU A 142 -7.63 32.95 6.72
CA GLU A 142 -6.18 33.04 6.92
C GLU A 142 -5.49 31.77 6.40
N VAL A 143 -4.39 31.97 5.68
CA VAL A 143 -3.37 30.95 5.41
C VAL A 143 -2.12 31.29 6.24
N ALA A 144 -1.19 30.34 6.38
CA ALA A 144 0.09 30.62 7.03
C ALA A 144 0.80 31.79 6.34
N ARG A 145 1.27 32.76 7.14
CA ARG A 145 1.99 33.94 6.62
C ARG A 145 3.26 33.48 5.94
N SER A 146 3.44 33.84 4.67
CA SER A 146 4.60 33.45 3.89
C SER A 146 5.16 34.58 3.02
N GLY A 147 6.35 34.37 2.47
CA GLY A 147 6.95 35.20 1.43
C GLY A 147 8.00 34.42 0.63
N TYR A 148 8.23 34.81 -0.61
CA TYR A 148 9.27 34.22 -1.46
C TYR A 148 10.59 34.97 -1.31
N ALA A 149 11.66 34.22 -1.06
CA ALA A 149 13.03 34.68 -0.99
C ALA A 149 13.81 34.24 -2.22
N TYR A 150 14.54 35.16 -2.84
CA TYR A 150 15.45 34.91 -3.97
C TYR A 150 16.92 35.09 -3.57
N SER A 151 17.15 35.39 -2.29
CA SER A 151 18.44 35.55 -1.64
C SER A 151 18.29 35.30 -0.15
N VAL A 152 19.41 35.03 0.54
CA VAL A 152 19.41 34.90 2.02
C VAL A 152 18.89 36.17 2.69
N ALA A 153 19.21 37.35 2.16
CA ALA A 153 18.74 38.64 2.70
C ALA A 153 17.20 38.80 2.59
N ASP A 154 16.58 38.31 1.50
CA ASP A 154 15.12 38.29 1.39
C ASP A 154 14.51 37.39 2.46
N ALA A 155 15.10 36.21 2.66
CA ALA A 155 14.64 35.25 3.66
C ALA A 155 14.75 35.82 5.09
N GLU A 156 15.85 36.50 5.42
CA GLU A 156 16.03 37.19 6.70
C GLU A 156 14.93 38.24 6.92
N ALA A 157 14.64 39.07 5.91
CA ALA A 157 13.58 40.09 5.98
C ALA A 157 12.17 39.48 6.12
N ILE A 158 11.94 38.29 5.54
CA ILE A 158 10.68 37.55 5.75
C ILE A 158 10.64 36.97 7.17
N ALA A 159 11.72 36.34 7.63
CA ALA A 159 11.85 35.75 8.96
C ALA A 159 11.65 36.77 10.09
N GLU A 160 12.09 38.03 9.92
CA GLU A 160 11.80 39.12 10.87
C GLU A 160 10.30 39.39 11.04
N ARG A 161 9.49 39.11 10.01
CA ARG A 161 8.02 39.31 10.04
C ARG A 161 7.26 38.07 10.49
N VAL A 162 7.72 36.87 10.11
CA VAL A 162 7.03 35.61 10.43
C VAL A 162 7.49 34.99 11.75
N GLY A 163 8.69 35.33 12.23
CA GLY A 163 9.29 34.80 13.46
C GLY A 163 9.95 33.43 13.29
N TYR A 164 10.65 32.99 14.34
CA TYR A 164 11.23 31.64 14.43
C TYR A 164 10.41 30.75 15.39
N PRO A 165 10.32 29.42 15.12
CA PRO A 165 10.80 28.77 13.92
C PRO A 165 10.04 29.22 12.66
N CYS A 166 10.70 29.15 11.50
CA CYS A 166 10.06 29.37 10.19
C CYS A 166 10.33 28.19 9.26
N VAL A 167 9.35 27.88 8.41
CA VAL A 167 9.40 26.79 7.45
C VAL A 167 9.98 27.31 6.14
N LEU A 168 10.97 26.60 5.60
CA LEU A 168 11.70 26.94 4.38
C LEU A 168 11.45 25.90 3.32
N ARG A 169 10.90 26.31 2.17
CA ARG A 169 10.54 25.41 1.07
C ARG A 169 11.05 25.93 -0.26
N PRO A 170 12.11 25.33 -0.81
CA PRO A 170 12.58 25.66 -2.15
C PRO A 170 11.53 25.32 -3.20
N SER A 171 11.40 26.19 -4.19
CA SER A 171 10.47 25.97 -5.29
C SER A 171 11.01 24.90 -6.24
N PHE A 172 10.11 24.08 -6.79
CA PHE A 172 10.43 23.04 -7.78
C PHE A 172 11.48 22.00 -7.33
N THR A 173 11.68 21.82 -6.03
CA THR A 173 12.49 20.71 -5.50
C THR A 173 11.59 19.56 -5.02
N LEU A 174 12.04 18.33 -5.25
CA LEU A 174 11.30 17.14 -4.84
C LEU A 174 11.69 16.69 -3.43
N GLY A 175 10.73 16.14 -2.70
CA GLY A 175 10.99 15.49 -1.40
C GLY A 175 11.53 16.40 -0.29
N GLY A 176 11.30 17.72 -0.38
CA GLY A 176 11.80 18.70 0.59
C GLY A 176 13.31 18.97 0.47
N ALA A 177 13.95 18.57 -0.64
CA ALA A 177 15.37 18.82 -0.86
C ALA A 177 15.68 20.32 -0.80
N GLY A 178 16.62 20.68 0.08
CA GLY A 178 17.01 22.07 0.34
C GLY A 178 16.04 22.87 1.22
N GLY A 179 14.95 22.24 1.69
CA GLY A 179 14.02 22.82 2.64
C GLY A 179 14.27 22.33 4.06
N GLY A 180 13.54 22.90 5.02
CA GLY A 180 13.66 22.54 6.42
C GLY A 180 12.94 23.53 7.32
N ILE A 181 13.10 23.36 8.63
CA ILE A 181 12.62 24.31 9.63
C ILE A 181 13.85 24.99 10.21
N ALA A 182 13.90 26.31 10.13
CA ALA A 182 14.92 27.09 10.80
C ALA A 182 14.36 27.53 12.16
N HIS A 183 14.96 27.06 13.24
CA HIS A 183 14.71 27.52 14.62
C HIS A 183 15.62 28.69 14.99
N THR A 184 16.75 28.82 14.28
CA THR A 184 17.76 29.86 14.49
C THR A 184 18.07 30.59 13.19
N HIS A 185 18.71 31.76 13.33
CA HIS A 185 19.17 32.53 12.17
C HIS A 185 20.27 31.80 11.39
N GLU A 186 21.16 31.10 12.08
CA GLU A 186 22.21 30.29 11.47
C GLU A 186 21.63 29.16 10.61
N GLU A 187 20.58 28.49 11.11
CA GLU A 187 19.85 27.48 10.35
C GLU A 187 19.13 28.09 9.15
N LEU A 188 18.54 29.28 9.28
CA LEU A 188 17.92 30.00 8.16
C LEU A 188 18.91 30.20 7.02
N VAL A 189 20.08 30.78 7.33
CA VAL A 189 21.12 31.07 6.33
C VAL A 189 21.58 29.78 5.65
N SER A 190 21.81 28.72 6.43
CA SER A 190 22.26 27.42 5.92
C SER A 190 21.23 26.79 4.98
N ILE A 191 19.98 26.66 5.43
CA ILE A 191 18.91 25.98 4.70
C ILE A 191 18.53 26.80 3.46
N VAL A 192 18.39 28.12 3.56
CA VAL A 192 18.06 28.97 2.40
C VAL A 192 19.18 28.96 1.37
N SER A 193 20.45 29.00 1.77
CA SER A 193 21.56 28.94 0.82
C SER A 193 21.54 27.63 0.02
N GLN A 194 21.34 26.51 0.71
CA GLN A 194 21.21 25.20 0.07
C GLN A 194 19.93 25.12 -0.78
N GLY A 195 18.82 25.68 -0.29
CA GLY A 195 17.54 25.71 -0.96
C GLY A 195 17.57 26.48 -2.27
N LEU A 196 18.20 27.66 -2.29
CA LEU A 196 18.38 28.47 -3.49
C LEU A 196 19.29 27.77 -4.51
N GLU A 197 20.33 27.07 -4.08
CA GLU A 197 21.21 26.29 -4.95
C GLU A 197 20.47 25.08 -5.58
N LEU A 198 19.63 24.42 -4.80
CA LEU A 198 18.88 23.23 -5.24
C LEU A 198 17.63 23.58 -6.05
N SER A 199 17.02 24.73 -5.83
CA SER A 199 15.82 25.18 -6.54
C SER A 199 16.15 25.53 -8.00
N PRO A 200 15.53 24.85 -9.00
CA PRO A 200 15.67 25.23 -10.42
C PRO A 200 15.24 26.67 -10.71
N ALA A 201 14.31 27.21 -9.92
CA ALA A 201 13.84 28.61 -10.02
C ALA A 201 14.67 29.59 -9.16
N HIS A 202 15.70 29.12 -8.45
CA HIS A 202 16.47 29.89 -7.46
C HIS A 202 15.58 30.67 -6.48
N GLU A 203 14.62 29.99 -5.87
CA GLU A 203 13.54 30.58 -5.06
C GLU A 203 13.25 29.69 -3.84
N VAL A 204 13.05 30.29 -2.66
CA VAL A 204 12.65 29.61 -1.42
C VAL A 204 11.48 30.34 -0.78
N LEU A 205 10.39 29.63 -0.51
CA LEU A 205 9.28 30.13 0.31
C LEU A 205 9.67 30.08 1.80
N VAL A 206 9.56 31.20 2.49
CA VAL A 206 9.72 31.34 3.95
C VAL A 206 8.35 31.58 4.58
N GLU A 207 7.96 30.73 5.53
CA GLU A 207 6.61 30.68 6.09
C GLU A 207 6.62 30.62 7.63
N GLU A 208 5.62 31.20 8.30
CA GLU A 208 5.44 31.08 9.75
C GLU A 208 5.32 29.62 10.15
N SER A 209 6.02 29.19 11.22
CA SER A 209 5.83 27.84 11.73
C SER A 209 4.52 27.74 12.51
N ILE A 210 3.73 26.74 12.15
CA ILE A 210 2.53 26.30 12.87
C ILE A 210 2.75 24.91 13.49
N GLU A 211 4.02 24.49 13.62
CA GLU A 211 4.39 23.25 14.28
C GLU A 211 3.82 23.20 15.71
N GLY A 212 3.29 22.03 16.10
CA GLY A 212 2.66 21.82 17.40
C GLY A 212 1.22 22.35 17.51
N TRP A 213 0.67 22.99 16.48
CA TRP A 213 -0.77 23.32 16.46
C TRP A 213 -1.62 22.06 16.25
N LYS A 214 -2.90 22.15 16.60
CA LYS A 214 -3.85 21.06 16.31
C LYS A 214 -4.11 21.03 14.81
N GLU A 215 -4.23 19.83 14.25
CA GLU A 215 -4.51 19.61 12.83
C GLU A 215 -5.87 18.92 12.65
N TYR A 216 -6.68 19.45 11.74
CA TYR A 216 -8.05 19.02 11.49
C TYR A 216 -8.31 18.86 9.99
N GLU A 217 -9.20 17.93 9.66
CA GLU A 217 -9.68 17.71 8.31
C GLU A 217 -11.20 17.68 8.28
N MET A 218 -11.80 18.25 7.24
CA MET A 218 -13.22 18.13 6.95
C MET A 218 -13.43 17.53 5.57
N GLU A 219 -14.18 16.44 5.52
CA GLU A 219 -14.68 15.87 4.27
C GLU A 219 -15.99 16.56 3.92
N VAL A 220 -15.98 17.25 2.79
CA VAL A 220 -17.07 18.14 2.35
C VAL A 220 -17.63 17.61 1.05
N MET A 221 -18.94 17.70 0.88
CA MET A 221 -19.61 17.46 -0.40
C MET A 221 -20.43 18.66 -0.82
N ARG A 222 -20.47 18.94 -2.12
CA ARG A 222 -21.25 20.01 -2.72
C ARG A 222 -21.88 19.57 -4.05
N ASP A 223 -23.09 20.05 -4.31
CA ASP A 223 -23.80 19.84 -5.58
C ASP A 223 -24.07 21.14 -6.35
N HIS A 224 -24.51 20.98 -7.60
CA HIS A 224 -24.73 22.09 -8.52
C HIS A 224 -25.92 22.98 -8.14
N ALA A 225 -26.78 22.54 -7.20
CA ALA A 225 -27.86 23.34 -6.65
C ALA A 225 -27.39 24.25 -5.50
N GLY A 226 -26.13 24.12 -5.09
CA GLY A 226 -25.53 24.87 -3.99
C GLY A 226 -25.75 24.23 -2.62
N ASN A 227 -26.26 22.98 -2.56
CA ASN A 227 -26.28 22.25 -1.30
C ASN A 227 -24.86 21.86 -0.92
N GLY A 228 -24.54 21.92 0.37
CA GLY A 228 -23.25 21.48 0.88
C GLY A 228 -23.35 20.90 2.28
N ILE A 229 -22.61 19.82 2.52
CA ILE A 229 -22.62 19.04 3.77
C ILE A 229 -21.19 18.73 4.22
N ILE A 230 -20.99 18.65 5.54
CA ILE A 230 -19.82 18.01 6.13
C ILE A 230 -20.14 16.54 6.36
N VAL A 231 -19.45 15.65 5.64
CA VAL A 231 -19.62 14.20 5.81
C VAL A 231 -18.90 13.72 7.06
N CYS A 232 -17.69 14.22 7.31
CA CYS A 232 -16.89 13.82 8.47
C CYS A 232 -15.93 14.93 8.88
N SER A 233 -15.67 15.03 10.19
CA SER A 233 -14.57 15.82 10.75
C SER A 233 -13.55 14.88 11.38
N ILE A 234 -12.27 15.11 11.12
CA ILE A 234 -11.16 14.31 11.63
C ILE A 234 -10.23 15.22 12.44
N GLU A 235 -9.82 14.76 13.62
CA GLU A 235 -8.81 15.41 14.46
C GLU A 235 -7.56 14.55 14.52
N ASN A 236 -6.40 15.16 14.28
CA ASN A 236 -5.11 14.47 14.35
C ASN A 236 -4.64 14.45 15.81
N LEU A 237 -4.21 13.28 16.29
CA LEU A 237 -3.58 13.12 17.61
C LEU A 237 -2.16 13.68 17.58
N ASP A 238 -1.42 13.37 16.52
CA ASP A 238 -0.12 13.95 16.26
C ASP A 238 -0.32 15.40 15.77
N PRO A 239 0.31 16.41 16.39
CA PRO A 239 0.10 17.81 16.01
C PRO A 239 0.79 18.15 14.68
N MET A 240 0.45 19.33 14.12
CA MET A 240 1.06 19.89 12.92
C MET A 240 2.58 19.74 12.92
N GLY A 241 3.12 19.21 11.82
CA GLY A 241 4.54 18.85 11.69
C GLY A 241 4.73 17.39 11.28
N VAL A 242 3.75 16.54 11.58
CA VAL A 242 3.59 15.19 11.04
C VAL A 242 2.46 15.21 10.01
N HIS A 243 2.69 14.68 8.82
CA HIS A 243 1.69 14.62 7.76
C HIS A 243 0.47 13.79 8.22
N THR A 244 -0.76 14.22 7.92
CA THR A 244 -2.02 13.51 8.28
C THR A 244 -2.00 12.00 7.97
N GLY A 245 -1.48 11.63 6.80
CA GLY A 245 -1.25 10.22 6.39
C GLY A 245 -0.28 9.42 7.28
N ASP A 246 0.69 10.06 7.93
CA ASP A 246 1.61 9.49 8.93
C ASP A 246 1.17 9.74 10.38
N SER A 247 0.04 10.42 10.58
CA SER A 247 -0.53 10.71 11.91
C SER A 247 -1.54 9.64 12.33
N ILE A 248 -1.65 9.43 13.64
CA ILE A 248 -2.84 8.85 14.27
C ILE A 248 -3.96 9.87 14.20
N THR A 249 -5.13 9.47 13.72
CA THR A 249 -6.28 10.38 13.56
C THR A 249 -7.56 9.79 14.12
N VAL A 250 -8.48 10.66 14.52
CA VAL A 250 -9.71 10.31 15.22
C VAL A 250 -10.91 10.99 14.57
N ALA A 251 -12.00 10.24 14.39
CA ALA A 251 -13.30 10.77 13.99
C ALA A 251 -14.37 10.44 15.05
N PRO A 252 -15.22 11.40 15.44
CA PRO A 252 -15.24 12.80 14.98
C PRO A 252 -14.13 13.64 15.64
N ALA A 253 -14.09 14.96 15.37
CA ALA A 253 -13.27 15.88 16.14
C ALA A 253 -13.68 15.89 17.62
N GLN A 254 -12.71 15.93 18.53
CA GLN A 254 -12.92 15.73 19.98
C GLN A 254 -12.78 17.03 20.78
N THR A 255 -11.85 17.91 20.40
CA THR A 255 -11.40 19.02 21.25
C THR A 255 -11.76 20.42 20.74
N LEU A 256 -12.68 20.52 19.77
CA LEU A 256 -13.29 21.78 19.35
C LEU A 256 -14.57 22.06 20.15
N SER A 257 -14.75 23.30 20.60
CA SER A 257 -16.08 23.76 20.97
C SER A 257 -17.00 23.81 19.73
N ASP A 258 -18.31 23.71 19.91
CA ASP A 258 -19.26 23.85 18.79
C ASP A 258 -19.04 25.16 18.02
N LEU A 259 -18.72 26.27 18.71
CA LEU A 259 -18.41 27.54 18.03
C LEU A 259 -17.19 27.45 17.11
N GLU A 260 -16.13 26.74 17.51
CA GLU A 260 -14.95 26.54 16.67
C GLU A 260 -15.26 25.56 15.53
N TYR A 261 -16.01 24.50 15.81
CA TYR A 261 -16.48 23.55 14.81
C TYR A 261 -17.31 24.25 13.72
N GLN A 262 -18.30 25.07 14.10
CA GLN A 262 -19.13 25.81 13.16
C GLN A 262 -18.33 26.81 12.33
N ARG A 263 -17.31 27.46 12.90
CA ARG A 263 -16.40 28.34 12.13
C ARG A 263 -15.64 27.55 11.07
N MET A 264 -15.09 26.40 11.45
CA MET A 264 -14.38 25.51 10.52
C MET A 264 -15.33 24.98 9.44
N ARG A 265 -16.53 24.52 9.81
CA ARG A 265 -17.59 24.05 8.90
C ARG A 265 -17.97 25.11 7.87
N VAL A 266 -18.24 26.34 8.29
CA VAL A 266 -18.57 27.44 7.39
C VAL A 266 -17.40 27.77 6.46
N ALA A 267 -16.17 27.76 6.98
CA ALA A 267 -14.97 27.95 6.18
C ALA A 267 -14.84 26.86 5.10
N SER A 268 -14.99 25.58 5.46
CA SER A 268 -14.95 24.45 4.53
C SER A 268 -15.92 24.60 3.35
N LEU A 269 -17.18 24.95 3.64
CA LEU A 269 -18.19 25.15 2.59
C LEU A 269 -17.85 26.37 1.69
N ALA A 270 -17.40 27.46 2.29
CA ALA A 270 -17.00 28.66 1.55
C ALA A 270 -15.77 28.41 0.65
N ILE A 271 -14.83 27.57 1.10
CA ILE A 271 -13.65 27.16 0.33
C ILE A 271 -14.09 26.40 -0.94
N LEU A 272 -14.95 25.38 -0.82
CA LEU A 272 -15.43 24.63 -1.99
C LEU A 272 -16.15 25.53 -2.99
N GLU A 273 -17.01 26.44 -2.50
CA GLU A 273 -17.70 27.41 -3.35
C GLU A 273 -16.71 28.34 -4.08
N LYS A 274 -15.69 28.85 -3.36
CA LYS A 274 -14.70 29.76 -3.93
C LYS A 274 -13.78 29.08 -4.94
N ILE A 275 -13.36 27.84 -4.66
CA ILE A 275 -12.54 27.04 -5.58
C ILE A 275 -13.38 26.58 -6.79
N GLY A 276 -14.70 26.51 -6.65
CA GLY A 276 -15.61 26.16 -7.74
C GLY A 276 -15.83 24.65 -7.89
N VAL A 277 -15.72 23.90 -6.79
CA VAL A 277 -16.14 22.49 -6.79
C VAL A 277 -17.66 22.46 -6.68
N GLU A 278 -18.33 22.24 -7.81
CA GLU A 278 -19.80 22.25 -7.91
C GLU A 278 -20.41 20.85 -7.85
N THR A 279 -19.69 19.78 -8.15
CA THR A 279 -20.27 18.43 -8.27
C THR A 279 -19.35 17.34 -7.74
N GLY A 280 -19.15 17.27 -6.42
CA GLY A 280 -18.27 16.24 -5.85
C GLY A 280 -17.92 16.42 -4.38
N GLY A 281 -17.03 15.53 -3.92
CA GLY A 281 -16.41 15.57 -2.60
C GLY A 281 -15.02 16.22 -2.63
N SER A 282 -14.62 16.83 -1.53
CA SER A 282 -13.28 17.40 -1.34
C SER A 282 -12.89 17.38 0.14
N ASN A 283 -11.59 17.23 0.39
CA ASN A 283 -11.01 17.32 1.73
C ASN A 283 -10.47 18.75 1.94
N VAL A 284 -10.73 19.33 3.11
CA VAL A 284 -10.19 20.64 3.52
C VAL A 284 -9.44 20.49 4.84
N GLN A 285 -8.19 20.98 4.89
CA GLN A 285 -7.32 20.87 6.06
C GLN A 285 -7.14 22.20 6.78
N PHE A 286 -7.08 22.14 8.10
CA PHE A 286 -6.95 23.30 8.97
C PHE A 286 -5.94 23.06 10.09
N ALA A 287 -5.26 24.12 10.50
CA ALA A 287 -4.55 24.20 11.77
C ALA A 287 -5.30 25.11 12.75
N VAL A 288 -5.40 24.69 14.01
CA VAL A 288 -5.99 25.48 15.09
C VAL A 288 -4.97 25.69 16.20
N ASN A 289 -4.71 26.96 16.51
CA ASN A 289 -3.83 27.31 17.62
C ASN A 289 -4.52 26.94 18.95
N PRO A 290 -3.96 26.02 19.76
CA PRO A 290 -4.62 25.52 20.97
C PRO A 290 -4.79 26.58 22.07
N GLN A 291 -4.05 27.70 22.01
CA GLN A 291 -4.09 28.75 23.03
C GLN A 291 -5.08 29.87 22.69
N THR A 292 -5.34 30.12 21.39
CA THR A 292 -6.08 31.30 20.92
C THR A 292 -7.32 30.96 20.10
N GLY A 293 -7.44 29.73 19.59
CA GLY A 293 -8.47 29.34 18.63
C GLY A 293 -8.30 29.97 17.25
N ARG A 294 -7.11 30.54 16.94
CA ARG A 294 -6.77 31.04 15.60
C ARG A 294 -6.82 29.85 14.62
N LEU A 295 -7.68 29.98 13.61
CA LEU A 295 -7.88 28.99 12.55
C LEU A 295 -7.09 29.41 11.31
N ILE A 296 -6.31 28.49 10.76
CA ILE A 296 -5.57 28.67 9.51
C ILE A 296 -5.97 27.55 8.55
N VAL A 297 -6.20 27.90 7.29
CA VAL A 297 -6.41 26.93 6.20
C VAL A 297 -5.05 26.47 5.68
N ILE A 298 -4.88 25.15 5.55
CA ILE A 298 -3.63 24.53 5.09
C ILE A 298 -3.68 24.28 3.59
N GLU A 299 -4.66 23.50 3.16
CA GLU A 299 -4.89 23.12 1.77
C GLU A 299 -6.33 22.63 1.57
N MET A 300 -6.72 22.46 0.31
CA MET A 300 -7.89 21.69 -0.07
C MET A 300 -7.53 20.75 -1.23
N ASN A 301 -8.14 19.57 -1.24
CA ASN A 301 -7.93 18.57 -2.28
C ASN A 301 -9.24 18.44 -3.08
N PRO A 302 -9.31 18.90 -4.35
CA PRO A 302 -10.54 18.94 -5.16
C PRO A 302 -10.88 17.57 -5.78
N ARG A 303 -10.77 16.51 -4.99
CA ARG A 303 -10.95 15.10 -5.38
C ARG A 303 -11.21 14.24 -4.15
N VAL A 304 -11.51 12.96 -4.37
CA VAL A 304 -11.44 11.96 -3.30
C VAL A 304 -9.98 11.78 -2.83
N SER A 305 -9.83 11.31 -1.61
CA SER A 305 -8.57 11.19 -0.86
C SER A 305 -8.58 9.95 0.04
N ARG A 306 -7.44 9.64 0.69
CA ARG A 306 -7.45 8.63 1.77
C ARG A 306 -8.41 9.00 2.90
N SER A 307 -8.44 10.28 3.25
CA SER A 307 -9.31 10.80 4.31
C SER A 307 -10.79 10.65 3.92
N SER A 308 -11.13 10.74 2.64
CA SER A 308 -12.49 10.47 2.16
C SER A 308 -12.86 8.98 2.23
N ALA A 309 -11.91 8.08 1.98
CA ALA A 309 -12.13 6.64 2.15
C ALA A 309 -12.31 6.30 3.63
N LEU A 310 -11.41 6.80 4.49
CA LEU A 310 -11.51 6.71 5.95
C LEU A 310 -12.85 7.25 6.46
N ALA A 311 -13.26 8.45 6.03
CA ALA A 311 -14.54 9.06 6.40
C ALA A 311 -15.74 8.23 5.92
N SER A 312 -15.66 7.66 4.72
CA SER A 312 -16.71 6.79 4.20
C SER A 312 -16.88 5.54 5.08
N LYS A 313 -15.77 4.93 5.53
CA LYS A 313 -15.81 3.79 6.45
C LYS A 313 -16.24 4.20 7.86
N ALA A 314 -15.78 5.34 8.34
CA ALA A 314 -16.09 5.85 9.67
C ALA A 314 -17.59 6.17 9.81
N THR A 315 -18.19 6.78 8.79
CA THR A 315 -19.58 7.27 8.86
C THR A 315 -20.58 6.35 8.20
N GLY A 316 -20.12 5.44 7.34
CA GLY A 316 -20.99 4.65 6.46
C GLY A 316 -21.52 5.42 5.23
N PHE A 317 -21.19 6.70 5.09
CA PHE A 317 -21.60 7.50 3.93
C PHE A 317 -20.69 7.24 2.72
N PRO A 318 -21.19 6.77 1.56
CA PRO A 318 -20.34 6.40 0.43
C PRO A 318 -19.96 7.61 -0.44
N ILE A 319 -18.92 8.36 -0.04
CA ILE A 319 -18.52 9.63 -0.68
C ILE A 319 -18.28 9.46 -2.19
N ALA A 320 -17.54 8.43 -2.61
CA ALA A 320 -17.20 8.25 -4.03
C ALA A 320 -18.42 7.90 -4.90
N LYS A 321 -19.36 7.07 -4.40
CA LYS A 321 -20.64 6.81 -5.08
C LYS A 321 -21.45 8.09 -5.26
N ALA A 322 -21.59 8.87 -4.19
CA ALA A 322 -22.34 10.11 -4.23
C ALA A 322 -21.68 11.14 -5.16
N ALA A 323 -20.35 11.31 -5.08
CA ALA A 323 -19.59 12.19 -5.95
C ALA A 323 -19.73 11.83 -7.45
N ALA A 324 -19.71 10.54 -7.79
CA ALA A 324 -19.92 10.09 -9.17
C ALA A 324 -21.32 10.44 -9.71
N ARG A 325 -22.37 10.32 -8.87
CA ARG A 325 -23.73 10.75 -9.24
C ARG A 325 -23.84 12.26 -9.37
N LEU A 326 -23.23 13.03 -8.45
CA LEU A 326 -23.22 14.49 -8.55
C LEU A 326 -22.56 14.96 -9.84
N ALA A 327 -21.45 14.32 -10.25
CA ALA A 327 -20.74 14.65 -11.51
C ALA A 327 -21.61 14.48 -12.77
N VAL A 328 -22.66 13.67 -12.71
CA VAL A 328 -23.61 13.44 -13.82
C VAL A 328 -24.97 14.12 -13.60
N GLY A 329 -25.02 15.14 -12.72
CA GLY A 329 -26.12 16.08 -12.62
C GLY A 329 -27.13 15.83 -11.50
N TYR A 330 -26.96 14.79 -10.68
CA TYR A 330 -27.79 14.62 -9.49
C TYR A 330 -27.54 15.75 -8.48
N THR A 331 -28.51 16.00 -7.62
CA THR A 331 -28.35 16.76 -6.37
C THR A 331 -28.36 15.82 -5.16
N LEU A 332 -27.83 16.28 -4.02
CA LEU A 332 -27.72 15.50 -2.78
C LEU A 332 -29.08 15.00 -2.28
N ASP A 333 -30.16 15.76 -2.51
CA ASP A 333 -31.52 15.39 -2.12
C ASP A 333 -32.16 14.34 -3.04
N GLU A 334 -31.63 14.16 -4.26
CA GLU A 334 -32.07 13.14 -5.21
C GLU A 334 -31.37 11.78 -4.97
N ILE A 335 -30.25 11.75 -4.23
CA ILE A 335 -29.49 10.53 -3.91
C ILE A 335 -30.03 9.96 -2.60
N VAL A 336 -30.40 8.67 -2.59
CA VAL A 336 -30.84 7.98 -1.37
C VAL A 336 -29.63 7.53 -0.56
N ASN A 337 -29.67 7.69 0.76
CA ASN A 337 -28.67 7.17 1.68
C ASN A 337 -28.63 5.64 1.62
N ASP A 338 -27.45 5.09 1.32
CA ASP A 338 -27.28 3.66 1.07
C ASP A 338 -27.51 2.78 2.29
N ILE A 339 -27.22 3.26 3.50
CA ILE A 339 -27.30 2.44 4.71
C ILE A 339 -28.71 2.41 5.29
N THR A 340 -29.37 3.56 5.39
CA THR A 340 -30.74 3.64 5.94
C THR A 340 -31.79 3.27 4.90
N LYS A 341 -31.50 3.46 3.60
CA LYS A 341 -32.44 3.36 2.47
C LYS A 341 -33.73 4.19 2.63
N ALA A 342 -33.77 5.10 3.60
CA ALA A 342 -34.96 5.84 4.01
C ALA A 342 -34.77 7.35 4.01
N THR A 343 -33.52 7.83 4.07
CA THR A 343 -33.17 9.25 4.08
C THR A 343 -32.44 9.65 2.80
N PRO A 344 -32.47 10.93 2.38
CA PRO A 344 -31.62 11.41 1.30
C PRO A 344 -30.15 11.49 1.75
N ALA A 345 -29.22 11.66 0.81
CA ALA A 345 -27.81 11.90 1.07
C ALA A 345 -27.53 13.36 1.49
N CYS A 346 -28.51 14.26 1.38
CA CYS A 346 -28.43 15.66 1.83
C CYS A 346 -28.59 15.79 3.36
N PHE A 347 -27.62 15.26 4.12
CA PHE A 347 -27.54 15.40 5.57
C PHE A 347 -26.07 15.30 6.03
N GLU A 348 -25.79 15.68 7.27
CA GLU A 348 -24.47 15.48 7.89
C GLU A 348 -24.53 14.25 8.79
N PRO A 349 -23.70 13.21 8.55
CA PRO A 349 -23.64 12.04 9.40
C PRO A 349 -23.41 12.36 10.87
N THR A 350 -24.08 11.61 11.74
CA THR A 350 -23.83 11.61 13.18
C THR A 350 -23.46 10.19 13.59
N ILE A 351 -22.36 10.05 14.33
CA ILE A 351 -21.87 8.76 14.82
C ILE A 351 -21.92 8.74 16.35
N ASP A 352 -22.32 7.61 16.92
CA ASP A 352 -22.40 7.36 18.36
C ASP A 352 -21.24 6.49 18.86
N TYR A 353 -20.12 6.57 18.16
CA TYR A 353 -18.88 5.85 18.42
C TYR A 353 -17.68 6.73 18.05
N CYS A 354 -16.49 6.25 18.40
CA CYS A 354 -15.22 6.84 18.05
C CYS A 354 -14.50 5.93 17.05
N VAL A 355 -13.89 6.54 16.05
CA VAL A 355 -13.08 5.86 15.04
C VAL A 355 -11.64 6.33 15.18
N VAL A 356 -10.71 5.39 15.22
CA VAL A 356 -9.27 5.68 15.30
C VAL A 356 -8.57 5.05 14.11
N LYS A 357 -7.79 5.85 13.39
CA LYS A 357 -6.85 5.41 12.35
C LYS A 357 -5.43 5.47 12.88
N VAL A 358 -4.63 4.44 12.57
CA VAL A 358 -3.19 4.41 12.87
C VAL A 358 -2.43 3.99 11.60
N PRO A 359 -1.36 4.71 11.24
CA PRO A 359 -0.55 4.40 10.06
C PRO A 359 0.32 3.16 10.27
N ARG A 360 0.57 2.42 9.19
CA ARG A 360 1.49 1.29 9.15
C ARG A 360 2.74 1.66 8.35
N PHE A 361 3.91 1.49 8.95
CA PHE A 361 5.22 1.82 8.35
C PHE A 361 5.94 0.56 7.85
N ALA A 362 7.17 0.69 7.34
CA ALA A 362 8.02 -0.45 6.96
C ALA A 362 9.52 -0.11 7.04
N PHE A 363 9.92 0.73 8.01
CA PHE A 363 11.29 1.23 8.11
C PHE A 363 12.34 0.11 8.25
N GLU A 364 11.95 -1.04 8.79
CA GLU A 364 12.82 -2.21 8.91
C GLU A 364 13.38 -2.69 7.56
N LYS A 365 12.70 -2.40 6.45
CA LYS A 365 13.11 -2.74 5.08
C LYS A 365 14.05 -1.72 4.43
N PHE A 366 14.18 -0.54 5.03
CA PHE A 366 14.90 0.61 4.49
C PHE A 366 16.02 1.06 5.44
N LYS A 367 16.92 0.12 5.77
CA LYS A 367 18.06 0.39 6.66
C LYS A 367 18.87 1.60 6.20
N GLY A 368 19.13 2.52 7.12
CA GLY A 368 19.89 3.74 6.87
C GLY A 368 19.04 4.99 6.63
N THR A 369 17.73 4.84 6.46
CA THR A 369 16.80 5.98 6.41
C THR A 369 16.50 6.53 7.81
N ASP A 370 16.27 7.85 7.87
CA ASP A 370 15.79 8.54 9.06
C ASP A 370 14.30 8.22 9.33
N PRO A 371 13.97 7.58 10.46
CA PRO A 371 12.60 7.20 10.81
C PRO A 371 11.75 8.36 11.34
N THR A 372 12.32 9.57 11.48
CA THR A 372 11.58 10.75 11.96
C THR A 372 10.43 11.08 11.01
N LEU A 373 9.20 11.15 11.53
CA LEU A 373 8.03 11.53 10.77
C LEU A 373 8.00 13.04 10.57
N THR A 374 7.60 13.47 9.38
CA THR A 374 7.59 14.89 8.98
C THR A 374 6.34 15.20 8.18
N THR A 375 6.27 16.38 7.55
CA THR A 375 5.24 16.73 6.56
C THR A 375 5.30 15.89 5.27
N ARG A 376 6.25 14.95 5.16
CA ARG A 376 6.34 14.01 4.05
C ARG A 376 5.97 12.60 4.50
N MET A 377 4.85 12.09 3.96
CA MET A 377 4.35 10.75 4.25
C MET A 377 5.38 9.64 3.93
N LYS A 378 5.50 8.68 4.86
CA LYS A 378 6.35 7.48 4.82
C LYS A 378 5.58 6.19 5.13
N ALA A 379 4.35 6.27 5.64
CA ALA A 379 3.50 5.10 5.88
C ALA A 379 3.13 4.38 4.57
N VAL A 380 3.09 3.06 4.63
CA VAL A 380 2.82 2.14 3.51
C VAL A 380 1.38 1.59 3.51
N GLY A 381 0.60 1.95 4.52
CA GLY A 381 -0.82 1.61 4.67
C GLY A 381 -1.34 2.13 6.01
N GLU A 382 -2.56 1.76 6.36
CA GLU A 382 -3.23 2.20 7.59
C GLU A 382 -4.22 1.15 8.10
N ILE A 383 -4.51 1.23 9.40
CA ILE A 383 -5.65 0.53 10.01
C ILE A 383 -6.70 1.53 10.45
N MET A 384 -7.92 1.03 10.63
CA MET A 384 -8.99 1.74 11.32
C MET A 384 -9.62 0.82 12.36
N ALA A 385 -10.09 1.37 13.47
CA ALA A 385 -10.89 0.66 14.45
C ALA A 385 -12.02 1.53 14.97
N ILE A 386 -13.14 0.88 15.31
CA ILE A 386 -14.35 1.52 15.83
C ILE A 386 -14.58 1.05 17.27
N GLY A 387 -14.89 1.95 18.19
CA GLY A 387 -15.23 1.63 19.59
C GLY A 387 -16.20 2.66 20.16
N ARG A 388 -16.94 2.32 21.22
CA ARG A 388 -17.88 3.27 21.84
C ARG A 388 -17.19 4.41 22.58
N THR A 389 -15.91 4.22 22.87
CA THR A 389 -15.03 5.20 23.51
C THR A 389 -13.73 5.31 22.71
N PHE A 390 -12.99 6.40 22.92
CA PHE A 390 -11.67 6.55 22.33
C PHE A 390 -10.73 5.44 22.80
N GLU A 391 -10.76 5.09 24.08
CA GLU A 391 -9.90 4.07 24.69
C GLU A 391 -10.10 2.69 24.05
N GLU A 392 -11.36 2.29 23.83
CA GLU A 392 -11.69 1.04 23.16
C GLU A 392 -11.23 1.04 21.70
N ALA A 393 -11.54 2.10 20.95
CA ALA A 393 -11.16 2.24 19.55
C ALA A 393 -9.63 2.27 19.39
N PHE A 394 -8.93 3.01 20.26
CA PHE A 394 -7.47 3.13 20.26
C PHE A 394 -6.79 1.80 20.63
N GLY A 395 -7.27 1.09 21.66
CA GLY A 395 -6.74 -0.25 21.99
C GLY A 395 -6.95 -1.26 20.86
N LYS A 396 -8.07 -1.19 20.13
CA LYS A 396 -8.33 -1.99 18.91
C LYS A 396 -7.40 -1.63 17.78
N ALA A 397 -7.21 -0.35 17.54
CA ALA A 397 -6.33 0.16 16.51
C ALA A 397 -4.89 -0.32 16.71
N MET A 398 -4.36 -0.18 17.93
CA MET A 398 -2.96 -0.51 18.25
C MET A 398 -2.65 -2.02 18.13
N ARG A 399 -3.59 -2.91 18.46
CA ARG A 399 -3.40 -4.37 18.24
C ARG A 399 -3.66 -4.83 16.80
N SER A 400 -4.14 -3.95 15.92
CA SER A 400 -4.41 -4.27 14.52
C SER A 400 -3.21 -4.00 13.59
N LEU A 401 -2.11 -3.45 14.10
CA LEU A 401 -0.98 -2.96 13.29
C LEU A 401 -0.20 -4.05 12.56
N GLU A 402 -0.38 -5.32 12.92
CA GLU A 402 0.36 -6.44 12.31
C GLU A 402 1.90 -6.26 12.38
N ASP A 403 2.38 -5.65 13.45
CA ASP A 403 3.80 -5.47 13.80
C ASP A 403 4.21 -6.31 15.04
N GLY A 404 3.24 -7.00 15.63
CA GLY A 404 3.38 -7.89 16.78
C GLY A 404 3.11 -7.24 18.14
N HIS A 405 2.64 -5.99 18.17
CA HIS A 405 2.04 -5.42 19.37
C HIS A 405 0.70 -6.09 19.71
N GLN A 406 0.44 -6.29 21.01
CA GLN A 406 -0.82 -6.86 21.51
C GLN A 406 -1.81 -5.77 21.95
N GLY A 407 -1.40 -4.51 21.89
CA GLY A 407 -2.09 -3.32 22.35
C GLY A 407 -1.06 -2.24 22.70
N ILE A 408 -1.26 -1.51 23.80
CA ILE A 408 -0.46 -0.30 24.12
C ILE A 408 0.61 -0.49 25.20
N CYS A 409 0.40 -1.36 26.20
CA CYS A 409 1.33 -1.47 27.34
C CYS A 409 2.06 -2.82 27.45
N ALA A 410 1.59 -3.86 26.76
CA ALA A 410 2.21 -5.19 26.82
C ALA A 410 2.78 -5.62 25.47
N GLY A 411 3.98 -6.24 25.52
CA GLY A 411 4.67 -6.78 24.34
C GLY A 411 5.73 -5.87 23.71
N GLY A 412 6.10 -4.75 24.35
CA GLY A 412 7.01 -3.74 23.80
C GLY A 412 8.35 -4.29 23.32
N LYS A 413 8.65 -4.10 22.04
CA LYS A 413 9.89 -4.53 21.36
C LYS A 413 10.95 -3.44 21.36
N GLU A 414 10.57 -2.21 21.69
CA GLU A 414 11.33 -0.98 21.55
C GLU A 414 12.32 -0.76 22.70
N GLY A 415 12.20 -1.54 23.78
CA GLY A 415 13.02 -1.36 24.98
C GLY A 415 12.78 -0.03 25.70
N ALA A 416 11.59 0.55 25.57
CA ALA A 416 11.20 1.81 26.20
C ALA A 416 11.42 1.78 27.74
N ASP A 417 11.18 0.63 28.37
CA ASP A 417 11.41 0.36 29.79
C ASP A 417 12.88 0.47 30.21
N LYS A 418 13.83 0.37 29.27
CA LYS A 418 15.27 0.41 29.51
C LYS A 418 15.88 1.80 29.31
N LEU A 419 15.16 2.74 28.71
CA LEU A 419 15.63 4.10 28.48
C LEU A 419 15.71 4.88 29.79
N SER A 420 16.76 5.69 29.95
CA SER A 420 16.81 6.73 30.99
C SER A 420 15.72 7.79 30.75
N ASP A 421 15.41 8.59 31.76
CA ASP A 421 14.39 9.64 31.63
C ASP A 421 14.75 10.71 30.58
N ASP A 422 16.04 10.97 30.36
CA ASP A 422 16.51 11.92 29.34
C ASP A 422 16.36 11.33 27.93
N GLU A 423 16.75 10.06 27.75
CA GLU A 423 16.56 9.34 26.47
C GLU A 423 15.07 9.18 26.14
N LEU A 424 14.24 8.89 27.15
CA LEU A 424 12.79 8.81 26.99
C LEU A 424 12.18 10.17 26.61
N ALA A 425 12.64 11.27 27.22
CA ALA A 425 12.18 12.62 26.86
C ALA A 425 12.50 12.95 25.39
N GLN A 426 13.70 12.57 24.92
CA GLN A 426 14.09 12.73 23.52
C GLN A 426 13.22 11.88 22.59
N ALA A 427 12.96 10.61 22.96
CA ALA A 427 12.13 9.69 22.18
C ALA A 427 10.66 10.12 22.12
N VAL A 428 10.12 10.73 23.18
CA VAL A 428 8.78 11.35 23.20
C VAL A 428 8.75 12.60 22.33
N GLY A 429 9.81 13.41 22.31
CA GLY A 429 9.89 14.64 21.52
C GLY A 429 10.08 14.40 20.03
N THR A 430 10.68 13.29 19.62
CA THR A 430 10.93 12.98 18.21
C THR A 430 9.77 12.15 17.64
N PRO A 431 8.98 12.68 16.68
CA PRO A 431 7.93 11.90 16.03
C PRO A 431 8.54 10.73 15.26
N THR A 432 8.22 9.50 15.66
CA THR A 432 8.62 8.25 15.01
C THR A 432 7.44 7.29 15.05
N GLU A 433 7.50 6.20 14.27
CA GLU A 433 6.49 5.13 14.30
C GLU A 433 6.24 4.56 15.71
N HIS A 434 7.23 4.68 16.60
CA HIS A 434 7.17 4.16 17.97
C HIS A 434 6.85 5.23 19.03
N ARG A 435 6.68 6.51 18.65
CA ARG A 435 6.51 7.62 19.61
C ARG A 435 5.45 7.34 20.67
N ILE A 436 4.33 6.76 20.25
CA ILE A 436 3.19 6.50 21.12
C ILE A 436 3.52 5.51 22.24
N PHE A 437 4.38 4.53 22.00
CA PHE A 437 4.83 3.58 23.03
C PHE A 437 5.77 4.25 24.04
N PHE A 438 6.59 5.22 23.62
CA PHE A 438 7.39 6.04 24.53
C PHE A 438 6.52 6.96 25.39
N VAL A 439 5.44 7.52 24.83
CA VAL A 439 4.44 8.29 25.58
C VAL A 439 3.78 7.41 26.64
N VAL A 440 3.34 6.20 26.29
CA VAL A 440 2.76 5.22 27.22
C VAL A 440 3.73 4.87 28.34
N GLU A 441 5.01 4.65 28.04
CA GLU A 441 6.04 4.39 29.05
C GLU A 441 6.24 5.59 30.00
N ALA A 442 6.27 6.82 29.47
CA ALA A 442 6.37 8.02 30.30
C ALA A 442 5.19 8.16 31.27
N LEU A 443 3.97 7.88 30.80
CA LEU A 443 2.76 7.84 31.63
C LEU A 443 2.83 6.75 32.69
N ARG A 444 3.31 5.55 32.33
CA ARG A 444 3.52 4.43 33.26
C ARG A 444 4.51 4.76 34.38
N ARG A 445 5.53 5.58 34.08
CA ARG A 445 6.48 6.14 35.09
C ARG A 445 5.90 7.29 35.92
N GLY A 446 4.66 7.69 35.66
CA GLY A 446 3.99 8.78 36.38
C GLY A 446 4.44 10.18 35.99
N TRP A 447 4.94 10.38 34.76
CA TRP A 447 5.23 11.73 34.28
C TRP A 447 3.94 12.57 34.18
N ASP A 448 4.06 13.85 34.51
CA ASP A 448 2.94 14.79 34.42
C ASP A 448 2.51 15.03 32.97
N ILE A 449 1.20 15.11 32.74
CA ILE A 449 0.61 15.33 31.41
C ILE A 449 1.12 16.64 30.78
N THR A 450 1.29 17.69 31.58
CA THR A 450 1.79 18.99 31.10
C THR A 450 3.23 18.88 30.61
N ARG A 451 4.04 18.05 31.27
CA ARG A 451 5.42 17.77 30.83
C ARG A 451 5.41 17.07 29.47
N ILE A 452 4.60 16.03 29.30
CA ILE A 452 4.55 15.28 28.04
C ILE A 452 4.02 16.16 26.91
N HIS A 453 2.93 16.90 27.15
CA HIS A 453 2.38 17.85 26.18
C HIS A 453 3.41 18.89 25.75
N ALA A 454 4.18 19.46 26.70
CA ALA A 454 5.22 20.44 26.38
C ALA A 454 6.36 19.87 25.52
N ILE A 455 6.57 18.56 25.54
CA ILE A 455 7.62 17.88 24.75
C ILE A 455 7.13 17.54 23.34
N CYS A 456 5.92 17.01 23.19
CA CYS A 456 5.46 16.41 21.93
C CYS A 456 4.28 17.13 21.26
N GLY A 457 3.62 18.06 21.95
CA GLY A 457 2.47 18.83 21.43
C GLY A 457 1.14 18.07 21.36
N ILE A 458 1.09 16.76 21.61
CA ILE A 458 -0.15 15.96 21.64
C ILE A 458 -1.13 16.58 22.65
N ASP A 459 -2.39 16.77 22.25
CA ASP A 459 -3.38 17.46 23.08
C ASP A 459 -3.55 16.77 24.46
N PRO A 460 -3.63 17.52 25.57
CA PRO A 460 -3.79 16.95 26.90
C PRO A 460 -5.01 16.02 27.03
N TRP A 461 -6.07 16.20 26.24
CA TRP A 461 -7.22 15.31 26.23
C TRP A 461 -6.80 13.88 25.89
N TYR A 462 -6.06 13.66 24.79
CA TYR A 462 -5.58 12.34 24.39
C TYR A 462 -4.63 11.75 25.43
N LEU A 463 -3.69 12.57 25.94
CA LEU A 463 -2.72 12.12 26.95
C LEU A 463 -3.42 11.66 28.24
N ASN A 464 -4.49 12.35 28.67
CA ASN A 464 -5.27 11.94 29.84
C ASN A 464 -6.02 10.63 29.58
N ARG A 465 -6.63 10.44 28.40
CA ARG A 465 -7.33 9.18 28.06
C ARG A 465 -6.36 8.01 27.96
N ILE A 466 -5.20 8.19 27.34
CA ILE A 466 -4.15 7.17 27.31
C ILE A 466 -3.65 6.87 28.72
N ASN A 467 -3.48 7.90 29.57
CA ASN A 467 -3.11 7.67 30.98
C ASN A 467 -4.18 6.85 31.72
N ASP A 468 -5.47 7.11 31.52
CA ASP A 468 -6.55 6.33 32.12
C ASP A 468 -6.43 4.84 31.70
N MET A 469 -6.15 4.56 30.42
CA MET A 469 -5.88 3.19 29.95
C MET A 469 -4.67 2.57 30.67
N VAL A 470 -3.56 3.31 30.77
CA VAL A 470 -2.34 2.85 31.47
C VAL A 470 -2.65 2.52 32.92
N GLN A 471 -3.37 3.38 33.65
CA GLN A 471 -3.70 3.14 35.05
C GLN A 471 -4.61 1.92 35.22
N VAL A 472 -5.59 1.72 34.33
CA VAL A 472 -6.46 0.55 34.33
C VAL A 472 -5.64 -0.73 34.12
N GLN A 473 -4.71 -0.74 33.16
CA GLN A 473 -3.85 -1.90 32.88
C GLN A 473 -2.85 -2.18 34.01
N GLU A 474 -2.19 -1.15 34.55
CA GLU A 474 -1.24 -1.30 35.66
C GLU A 474 -1.92 -1.80 36.95
N SER A 475 -3.22 -1.54 37.13
CA SER A 475 -3.96 -2.00 38.31
C SER A 475 -4.03 -3.52 38.46
N ILE A 476 -3.85 -4.27 37.36
CA ILE A 476 -3.86 -5.73 37.35
C ILE A 476 -2.48 -6.37 37.22
N ARG A 477 -1.43 -5.58 37.05
CA ARG A 477 -0.08 -6.10 36.82
C ARG A 477 0.38 -6.94 38.01
N GLY A 478 0.75 -8.20 37.74
CA GLY A 478 1.20 -9.15 38.75
C GLY A 478 0.08 -9.77 39.60
N LEU A 479 -1.19 -9.42 39.35
CA LEU A 479 -2.32 -10.20 39.87
C LEU A 479 -2.47 -11.50 39.08
N ARG A 480 -3.16 -12.48 39.66
CA ARG A 480 -3.63 -13.63 38.89
C ARG A 480 -4.92 -13.24 38.17
N VAL A 481 -5.15 -13.79 36.98
CA VAL A 481 -6.38 -13.50 36.24
C VAL A 481 -7.64 -13.88 37.04
N GLU A 482 -7.57 -14.93 37.86
CA GLU A 482 -8.69 -15.36 38.71
C GLU A 482 -9.00 -14.41 39.88
N ASP A 483 -8.10 -13.47 40.17
CA ASP A 483 -8.33 -12.40 41.16
C ASP A 483 -9.07 -11.20 40.54
N ILE A 484 -9.24 -11.18 39.22
CA ILE A 484 -9.98 -10.13 38.50
C ILE A 484 -11.46 -10.53 38.47
N ASP A 485 -12.32 -9.71 39.08
CA ASP A 485 -13.76 -9.93 39.06
C ASP A 485 -14.42 -9.45 37.75
N ALA A 486 -15.73 -9.66 37.61
CA ALA A 486 -16.47 -9.33 36.40
C ALA A 486 -16.49 -7.83 36.08
N ASP A 487 -16.46 -6.96 37.09
CA ASP A 487 -16.55 -5.52 36.90
C ASP A 487 -15.19 -4.95 36.51
N ALA A 488 -14.12 -5.39 37.16
CA ALA A 488 -12.75 -5.08 36.78
C ALA A 488 -12.40 -5.61 35.38
N MET A 489 -12.80 -6.86 35.08
CA MET A 489 -12.62 -7.46 33.75
C MET A 489 -13.34 -6.65 32.68
N ARG A 490 -14.59 -6.24 32.93
CA ARG A 490 -15.34 -5.41 31.99
C ARG A 490 -14.70 -4.04 31.78
N LEU A 491 -14.22 -3.41 32.85
CA LEU A 491 -13.52 -2.14 32.77
C LEU A 491 -12.27 -2.24 31.88
N LEU A 492 -11.45 -3.29 32.04
CA LEU A 492 -10.29 -3.54 31.17
C LEU A 492 -10.70 -3.60 29.70
N LYS A 493 -11.76 -4.36 29.38
CA LYS A 493 -12.23 -4.49 28.00
C LYS A 493 -12.79 -3.18 27.43
N GLN A 494 -13.50 -2.40 28.25
CA GLN A 494 -14.02 -1.06 27.88
C GLN A 494 -12.91 -0.03 27.65
N TYR A 495 -11.75 -0.21 28.28
CA TYR A 495 -10.54 0.57 28.05
C TYR A 495 -9.62 -0.04 26.99
N GLY A 496 -10.17 -0.93 26.15
CA GLY A 496 -9.50 -1.45 24.96
C GLY A 496 -8.44 -2.54 25.21
N THR A 497 -8.27 -3.01 26.45
CA THR A 497 -7.27 -4.03 26.79
C THR A 497 -7.62 -5.38 26.18
N SER A 498 -6.72 -5.96 25.40
CA SER A 498 -6.90 -7.28 24.79
C SER A 498 -6.74 -8.42 25.80
N ASP A 499 -7.29 -9.60 25.49
CA ASP A 499 -7.11 -10.82 26.29
C ASP A 499 -5.62 -11.20 26.33
N ALA A 500 -4.87 -10.91 25.25
CA ALA A 500 -3.43 -11.10 25.18
C ALA A 500 -2.66 -10.13 26.10
N GLU A 501 -3.06 -8.85 26.18
CA GLU A 501 -2.47 -7.90 27.14
C GLU A 501 -2.74 -8.32 28.58
N ILE A 502 -3.98 -8.72 28.91
CA ILE A 502 -4.32 -9.23 30.25
C ILE A 502 -3.48 -10.46 30.58
N ALA A 503 -3.29 -11.37 29.62
CA ALA A 503 -2.44 -12.54 29.80
C ALA A 503 -1.00 -12.14 30.11
N ALA A 504 -0.43 -11.21 29.34
CA ALA A 504 0.93 -10.71 29.57
C ALA A 504 1.09 -10.00 30.93
N LEU A 505 0.10 -9.21 31.35
CA LEU A 505 0.13 -8.47 32.63
C LEU A 505 -0.03 -9.38 33.86
N THR A 506 -0.72 -10.51 33.71
CA THR A 506 -1.01 -11.47 34.80
C THR A 506 -0.12 -12.72 34.77
N GLY A 507 0.72 -12.88 33.75
CA GLY A 507 1.52 -14.09 33.52
C GLY A 507 0.66 -15.31 33.16
N SER A 508 -0.46 -15.09 32.50
CA SER A 508 -1.43 -16.11 32.08
C SER A 508 -1.33 -16.44 30.59
N ASP A 509 -2.28 -17.22 30.08
CA ASP A 509 -2.43 -17.59 28.66
C ASP A 509 -3.68 -16.93 28.06
N GLU A 510 -3.59 -16.45 26.81
CA GLU A 510 -4.68 -15.73 26.12
C GLU A 510 -5.98 -16.55 26.09
N ARG A 511 -5.91 -17.87 25.80
CA ARG A 511 -7.10 -18.73 25.74
C ARG A 511 -7.72 -18.89 27.13
N PHE A 512 -6.90 -18.94 28.18
CA PHE A 512 -7.39 -19.00 29.54
C PHE A 512 -8.07 -17.69 29.97
N VAL A 513 -7.48 -16.53 29.67
CA VAL A 513 -8.10 -15.22 29.92
C VAL A 513 -9.46 -15.14 29.23
N ARG A 514 -9.53 -15.50 27.94
CA ARG A 514 -10.78 -15.54 27.18
C ARG A 514 -11.84 -16.43 27.85
N ALA A 515 -11.46 -17.66 28.22
CA ALA A 515 -12.38 -18.60 28.86
C ALA A 515 -12.89 -18.08 30.21
N TYR A 516 -12.00 -17.51 31.02
CA TYR A 516 -12.33 -16.93 32.32
C TYR A 516 -13.26 -15.71 32.18
N ARG A 517 -12.91 -14.77 31.30
CA ARG A 517 -13.73 -13.60 30.94
C ARG A 517 -15.15 -14.00 30.52
N LYS A 518 -15.29 -15.00 29.64
CA LYS A 518 -16.60 -15.55 29.25
C LYS A 518 -17.32 -16.22 30.42
N GLY A 519 -16.59 -16.93 31.30
CA GLY A 519 -17.13 -17.53 32.53
C GLY A 519 -17.70 -16.51 33.51
N LEU A 520 -17.13 -15.30 33.56
CA LEU A 520 -17.65 -14.15 34.30
C LEU A 520 -18.88 -13.50 33.65
N GLY A 521 -19.22 -13.86 32.41
CA GLY A 521 -20.27 -13.21 31.62
C GLY A 521 -19.85 -11.86 31.04
N VAL A 522 -18.55 -11.59 30.92
CA VAL A 522 -18.02 -10.39 30.27
C VAL A 522 -17.80 -10.69 28.79
N VAL A 523 -18.85 -10.53 27.99
CA VAL A 523 -18.82 -10.76 26.54
C VAL A 523 -19.14 -9.45 25.81
N PRO A 524 -18.61 -9.25 24.60
CA PRO A 524 -18.92 -8.07 23.81
C PRO A 524 -20.33 -8.15 23.21
N SER A 525 -20.78 -7.02 22.68
CA SER A 525 -21.95 -6.89 21.78
C SER A 525 -21.51 -6.35 20.43
N MET A 526 -22.19 -6.77 19.37
CA MET A 526 -22.00 -6.25 18.01
C MET A 526 -22.97 -5.10 17.74
N LYS A 527 -22.43 -3.96 17.30
CA LYS A 527 -23.15 -2.71 17.00
C LYS A 527 -23.03 -2.35 15.54
N THR A 528 -23.98 -1.58 15.02
CA THR A 528 -24.08 -1.28 13.60
C THR A 528 -23.74 0.17 13.29
N VAL A 529 -22.92 0.37 12.25
CA VAL A 529 -22.69 1.67 11.63
C VAL A 529 -23.94 2.03 10.81
N ASP A 530 -24.58 3.15 11.16
CA ASP A 530 -25.88 3.53 10.60
C ASP A 530 -25.94 4.96 10.06
N THR A 531 -24.82 5.70 10.12
CA THR A 531 -24.66 7.11 9.71
C THR A 531 -25.50 8.15 10.46
N CYS A 532 -26.36 7.74 11.40
CA CYS A 532 -27.36 8.61 12.03
C CYS A 532 -27.53 8.41 13.54
N ALA A 533 -26.59 7.72 14.20
CA ALA A 533 -26.60 7.50 15.66
C ALA A 533 -27.94 6.92 16.15
N ALA A 534 -28.42 5.88 15.46
CA ALA A 534 -29.66 5.16 15.69
C ALA A 534 -30.95 5.99 15.58
N GLU A 535 -30.93 7.18 14.95
CA GLU A 535 -32.15 7.93 14.64
C GLU A 535 -33.06 7.14 13.66
N PHE A 536 -32.44 6.43 12.72
CA PHE A 536 -33.11 5.55 11.76
C PHE A 536 -32.51 4.14 11.82
N SER A 537 -33.33 3.12 11.49
CA SER A 537 -32.82 1.75 11.37
C SER A 537 -31.93 1.60 10.15
N SER A 538 -30.77 0.96 10.32
CA SER A 538 -29.93 0.50 9.21
C SER A 538 -30.55 -0.71 8.50
N ALA A 539 -30.46 -0.74 7.17
CA ALA A 539 -30.75 -1.92 6.34
C ALA A 539 -29.48 -2.72 5.99
N THR A 540 -28.32 -2.25 6.42
CA THR A 540 -26.99 -2.78 6.09
C THR A 540 -26.32 -3.38 7.33
N GLU A 541 -25.81 -4.61 7.22
CA GLU A 541 -25.09 -5.32 8.28
C GLU A 541 -23.61 -4.90 8.31
N TYR A 542 -23.34 -3.65 8.68
CA TYR A 542 -21.99 -3.12 8.86
C TYR A 542 -21.69 -2.95 10.35
N HIS A 543 -20.91 -3.87 10.93
CA HIS A 543 -20.77 -4.02 12.37
C HIS A 543 -19.37 -3.74 12.92
N TYR A 544 -19.35 -3.41 14.21
CA TYR A 544 -18.17 -3.40 15.06
C TYR A 544 -18.50 -3.93 16.45
N LYS A 545 -17.48 -4.46 17.11
CA LYS A 545 -17.53 -5.03 18.45
C LYS A 545 -17.27 -3.97 19.52
N THR A 546 -18.06 -4.01 20.60
CA THR A 546 -17.87 -3.16 21.78
C THR A 546 -18.32 -3.84 23.08
N TYR A 547 -17.81 -3.41 24.23
CA TYR A 547 -18.26 -3.85 25.56
C TYR A 547 -19.22 -2.83 26.21
N GLU A 548 -20.50 -2.88 25.84
CA GLU A 548 -21.51 -1.94 26.38
C GLU A 548 -22.31 -2.49 27.58
N ASN A 549 -22.58 -1.61 28.55
CA ASN A 549 -23.44 -1.91 29.72
C ASN A 549 -24.92 -1.71 29.40
N ILE A 550 -25.80 -2.57 29.93
CA ILE A 550 -27.25 -2.33 29.89
C ILE A 550 -27.63 -1.19 30.86
N TYR A 551 -28.13 -0.07 30.35
CA TYR A 551 -28.65 1.04 31.18
C TYR A 551 -30.07 0.82 31.75
N ARG A 552 -30.88 -0.11 31.21
CA ARG A 552 -32.24 -0.44 31.69
C ARG A 552 -32.53 -1.94 31.66
N THR A 553 -32.99 -2.50 32.78
CA THR A 553 -33.33 -3.92 32.91
C THR A 553 -34.46 -4.34 31.97
N SER A 554 -34.19 -5.30 31.08
CA SER A 554 -35.20 -6.03 30.29
C SER A 554 -35.50 -7.39 30.95
N PRO A 555 -36.76 -7.87 30.99
CA PRO A 555 -37.11 -9.20 31.48
C PRO A 555 -36.43 -10.36 30.73
N ASP A 556 -35.95 -10.09 29.51
CA ASP A 556 -35.33 -11.08 28.61
C ASP A 556 -33.79 -11.03 28.60
N ALA A 557 -33.18 -10.15 29.42
CA ALA A 557 -31.74 -9.94 29.40
C ALA A 557 -30.97 -11.10 30.05
N LYS A 558 -30.08 -11.74 29.28
CA LYS A 558 -28.93 -12.45 29.86
C LYS A 558 -28.08 -11.39 30.58
N LYS A 559 -27.82 -11.59 31.88
CA LYS A 559 -27.07 -10.70 32.80
C LYS A 559 -26.21 -9.63 32.10
N CYS A 560 -26.65 -8.37 32.14
CA CYS A 560 -25.84 -7.15 32.01
C CYS A 560 -25.09 -6.85 30.69
N VAL A 561 -25.33 -7.56 29.56
CA VAL A 561 -24.71 -7.25 28.25
C VAL A 561 -25.73 -6.67 27.26
N ALA A 562 -25.38 -5.59 26.56
CA ALA A 562 -26.23 -5.00 25.51
C ALA A 562 -26.57 -6.04 24.41
N PRO A 563 -27.76 -5.97 23.79
CA PRO A 563 -28.09 -6.88 22.70
C PRO A 563 -27.20 -6.63 21.48
N ASP A 564 -26.88 -7.71 20.77
CA ASP A 564 -26.31 -7.65 19.42
C ASP A 564 -27.33 -7.05 18.45
N GLU A 565 -26.84 -6.26 17.50
CA GLU A 565 -27.61 -5.67 16.40
C GLU A 565 -27.50 -6.49 15.12
N THR A 566 -26.99 -7.71 15.22
CA THR A 566 -26.92 -8.67 14.11
C THR A 566 -28.28 -9.31 13.88
N THR A 567 -28.68 -9.44 12.62
CA THR A 567 -29.88 -10.19 12.24
C THR A 567 -29.62 -11.71 12.13
N PRO A 568 -30.59 -12.59 12.43
CA PRO A 568 -30.45 -14.01 12.15
C PRO A 568 -30.28 -14.31 10.65
N ALA A 569 -29.46 -15.31 10.34
CA ALA A 569 -29.23 -15.80 8.99
C ALA A 569 -29.97 -17.12 8.74
N ASP A 570 -30.59 -17.27 7.56
CA ASP A 570 -31.28 -18.51 7.12
C ASP A 570 -30.42 -19.37 6.19
N LYS A 571 -29.35 -18.82 5.63
CA LYS A 571 -28.43 -19.46 4.66
C LYS A 571 -27.19 -19.99 5.36
N PRO A 572 -26.47 -20.96 4.75
CA PRO A 572 -25.14 -21.32 5.22
C PRO A 572 -24.20 -20.12 5.13
N LYS A 573 -23.32 -19.97 6.13
CA LYS A 573 -22.46 -18.80 6.29
C LYS A 573 -21.00 -19.12 6.00
N ALA A 574 -20.40 -18.32 5.13
CA ALA A 574 -18.97 -18.40 4.84
C ALA A 574 -18.28 -17.12 5.31
N MET A 575 -17.36 -17.24 6.26
CA MET A 575 -16.57 -16.13 6.75
C MET A 575 -15.25 -16.03 5.98
N ILE A 576 -14.89 -14.83 5.57
CA ILE A 576 -13.65 -14.52 4.86
C ILE A 576 -12.84 -13.57 5.75
N LEU A 577 -11.63 -14.00 6.12
CA LEU A 577 -10.70 -13.15 6.84
C LEU A 577 -9.84 -12.36 5.84
N GLY A 578 -9.89 -11.03 5.96
CA GLY A 578 -9.16 -10.11 5.10
C GLY A 578 -7.66 -10.08 5.39
N ALA A 579 -6.98 -9.06 4.85
CA ALA A 579 -5.53 -8.95 4.94
C ALA A 579 -5.03 -8.10 6.13
N GLY A 580 -5.87 -7.27 6.74
CA GLY A 580 -5.42 -6.21 7.67
C GLY A 580 -4.78 -5.04 6.92
N PRO A 581 -3.95 -4.19 7.58
CA PRO A 581 -3.37 -2.99 6.96
C PRO A 581 -2.47 -3.33 5.78
N ASN A 582 -2.46 -2.57 4.69
CA ASN A 582 -1.45 -2.78 3.67
C ASN A 582 -0.01 -2.58 4.21
N ARG A 583 0.92 -3.39 3.73
CA ARG A 583 2.37 -3.30 4.00
C ARG A 583 3.15 -3.96 2.86
N ILE A 584 4.44 -3.65 2.74
CA ILE A 584 5.28 -4.24 1.70
C ILE A 584 5.27 -5.78 1.80
N GLY A 585 4.89 -6.43 0.71
CA GLY A 585 4.70 -7.88 0.62
C GLY A 585 3.27 -8.36 0.90
N GLN A 586 2.41 -7.50 1.43
CA GLN A 586 0.98 -7.72 1.70
C GLN A 586 0.15 -6.52 1.27
N GLY A 587 -0.03 -6.39 -0.04
CA GLY A 587 -0.73 -5.30 -0.67
C GLY A 587 -2.19 -5.63 -1.02
N ILE A 588 -2.71 -4.88 -1.98
CA ILE A 588 -4.08 -4.96 -2.48
C ILE A 588 -4.40 -6.30 -3.15
N GLU A 589 -3.38 -7.07 -3.53
CA GLU A 589 -3.54 -8.34 -4.23
C GLU A 589 -4.32 -9.37 -3.39
N PHE A 590 -4.15 -9.32 -2.07
CA PHE A 590 -4.87 -10.17 -1.12
C PHE A 590 -6.29 -9.66 -0.86
N ASP A 591 -6.50 -8.34 -0.87
CA ASP A 591 -7.83 -7.75 -0.81
C ASP A 591 -8.67 -8.18 -2.00
N TYR A 592 -8.10 -8.09 -3.21
CA TYR A 592 -8.69 -8.58 -4.45
C TYR A 592 -9.17 -10.04 -4.32
N CYS A 593 -8.32 -10.91 -3.76
CA CYS A 593 -8.67 -12.32 -3.57
C CYS A 593 -9.85 -12.49 -2.59
N CYS A 594 -9.89 -11.71 -1.51
CA CYS A 594 -10.96 -11.76 -0.52
C CYS A 594 -12.29 -11.25 -1.10
N VAL A 595 -12.27 -10.17 -1.87
CA VAL A 595 -13.45 -9.62 -2.58
C VAL A 595 -14.01 -10.64 -3.56
N HIS A 596 -13.15 -11.27 -4.37
CA HIS A 596 -13.56 -12.31 -5.31
C HIS A 596 -14.16 -13.53 -4.62
N ALA A 597 -13.63 -13.91 -3.45
CA ALA A 597 -14.18 -14.98 -2.65
C ALA A 597 -15.58 -14.65 -2.13
N SER A 598 -15.80 -13.43 -1.62
CA SER A 598 -17.13 -12.98 -1.20
C SER A 598 -18.13 -13.07 -2.36
N TYR A 599 -17.80 -12.50 -3.52
CA TYR A 599 -18.70 -12.56 -4.68
C TYR A 599 -19.00 -13.99 -5.15
N ALA A 600 -17.99 -14.86 -5.17
CA ALA A 600 -18.16 -16.24 -5.62
C ALA A 600 -18.99 -17.08 -4.64
N LEU A 601 -18.79 -16.90 -3.33
CA LEU A 601 -19.51 -17.63 -2.29
C LEU A 601 -20.96 -17.16 -2.16
N ALA A 602 -21.20 -15.85 -2.27
CA ALA A 602 -22.55 -15.29 -2.35
C ALA A 602 -23.32 -15.85 -3.56
N ALA A 603 -22.67 -15.91 -4.74
CA ALA A 603 -23.26 -16.52 -5.93
C ALA A 603 -23.55 -18.03 -5.76
N ARG A 604 -22.79 -18.73 -4.90
CA ARG A 604 -23.03 -20.13 -4.52
C ARG A 604 -24.13 -20.32 -3.48
N GLY A 605 -24.74 -19.24 -3.01
CA GLY A 605 -25.86 -19.26 -2.07
C GLY A 605 -25.46 -19.20 -0.59
N PHE A 606 -24.19 -18.92 -0.30
CA PHE A 606 -23.78 -18.57 1.07
C PHE A 606 -24.23 -17.15 1.40
N GLU A 607 -24.40 -16.89 2.69
CA GLU A 607 -24.34 -15.54 3.24
C GLU A 607 -22.89 -15.27 3.65
N THR A 608 -22.27 -14.25 3.04
CA THR A 608 -20.85 -13.98 3.21
C THR A 608 -20.57 -12.99 4.33
N ILE A 609 -19.60 -13.33 5.17
CA ILE A 609 -19.16 -12.48 6.28
C ILE A 609 -17.72 -12.06 6.01
N MET A 610 -17.48 -10.76 5.83
CA MET A 610 -16.13 -10.22 5.75
C MET A 610 -15.66 -9.75 7.13
N VAL A 611 -14.43 -10.10 7.52
CA VAL A 611 -13.77 -9.55 8.72
C VAL A 611 -12.45 -8.91 8.27
N ASN A 612 -12.33 -7.59 8.39
CA ASN A 612 -11.12 -6.85 8.03
C ASN A 612 -11.11 -5.46 8.69
N CYS A 613 -9.93 -4.82 8.80
CA CYS A 613 -9.78 -3.52 9.47
C CYS A 613 -9.04 -2.46 8.63
N ASN A 614 -8.93 -2.68 7.32
CA ASN A 614 -8.26 -1.74 6.44
C ASN A 614 -9.27 -0.79 5.78
N PRO A 615 -9.21 0.52 6.06
CA PRO A 615 -10.20 1.48 5.56
C PRO A 615 -10.07 1.79 4.07
N GLU A 616 -8.91 1.52 3.46
CA GLU A 616 -8.63 1.87 2.06
C GLU A 616 -9.23 0.85 1.06
N THR A 617 -9.78 -0.27 1.55
CA THR A 617 -10.02 -1.45 0.73
C THR A 617 -11.47 -1.65 0.27
N VAL A 618 -11.64 -2.43 -0.79
CA VAL A 618 -12.95 -2.82 -1.31
C VAL A 618 -13.57 -3.91 -0.43
N SER A 619 -12.78 -4.77 0.22
CA SER A 619 -13.33 -5.78 1.15
C SER A 619 -14.09 -5.15 2.32
N THR A 620 -13.68 -3.97 2.80
CA THR A 620 -14.40 -3.23 3.84
C THR A 620 -15.46 -2.27 3.28
N ASP A 621 -15.85 -2.40 2.01
CA ASP A 621 -17.11 -1.85 1.51
C ASP A 621 -18.26 -2.77 1.95
N TYR A 622 -19.28 -2.21 2.57
CA TYR A 622 -20.46 -2.95 3.00
C TYR A 622 -21.24 -3.57 1.82
N ASP A 623 -21.02 -3.10 0.58
CA ASP A 623 -21.58 -3.72 -0.63
C ASP A 623 -20.89 -5.02 -1.04
N THR A 624 -19.72 -5.33 -0.48
CA THR A 624 -18.89 -6.47 -0.91
C THR A 624 -19.35 -7.80 -0.33
N SER A 625 -19.94 -7.78 0.86
CA SER A 625 -20.37 -8.97 1.61
C SER A 625 -21.74 -8.75 2.22
N ASP A 626 -22.49 -9.82 2.49
CA ASP A 626 -23.79 -9.70 3.16
C ASP A 626 -23.65 -9.09 4.57
N ARG A 627 -22.53 -9.38 5.26
CA ARG A 627 -22.22 -8.86 6.60
C ARG A 627 -20.75 -8.45 6.69
N LEU A 628 -20.48 -7.23 7.14
CA LEU A 628 -19.12 -6.71 7.31
C LEU A 628 -18.83 -6.48 8.79
N TYR A 629 -17.74 -7.05 9.29
CA TYR A 629 -17.19 -6.75 10.61
C TYR A 629 -15.88 -5.97 10.47
N PHE A 630 -15.89 -4.70 10.90
CA PHE A 630 -14.70 -3.85 10.94
C PHE A 630 -13.87 -4.11 12.19
N GLU A 631 -13.26 -5.29 12.26
CA GLU A 631 -12.59 -5.78 13.47
C GLU A 631 -11.12 -6.10 13.24
N PRO A 632 -10.28 -6.00 14.30
CA PRO A 632 -8.91 -6.50 14.26
C PRO A 632 -8.86 -7.99 13.87
N LEU A 633 -7.81 -8.38 13.16
CA LEU A 633 -7.55 -9.77 12.80
C LEU A 633 -6.69 -10.46 13.86
N THR A 634 -7.18 -10.51 15.10
CA THR A 634 -6.56 -11.24 16.20
C THR A 634 -7.36 -12.50 16.54
N TYR A 635 -6.77 -13.42 17.31
CA TYR A 635 -7.49 -14.59 17.79
C TYR A 635 -8.72 -14.21 18.63
N GLU A 636 -8.58 -13.28 19.58
CA GLU A 636 -9.70 -12.79 20.38
C GLU A 636 -10.83 -12.23 19.51
N ASP A 637 -10.51 -11.29 18.63
CA ASP A 637 -11.48 -10.51 17.89
C ASP A 637 -12.24 -11.39 16.88
N VAL A 638 -11.52 -12.25 16.14
CA VAL A 638 -12.14 -13.19 15.19
C VAL A 638 -13.01 -14.22 15.92
N MET A 639 -12.57 -14.75 17.06
CA MET A 639 -13.38 -15.71 17.83
C MET A 639 -14.65 -15.07 18.42
N ASP A 640 -14.64 -13.78 18.76
CA ASP A 640 -15.85 -13.07 19.19
C ASP A 640 -16.88 -12.98 18.05
N VAL A 641 -16.43 -12.72 16.82
CA VAL A 641 -17.33 -12.75 15.63
C VAL A 641 -17.83 -14.18 15.39
N ILE A 642 -16.97 -15.20 15.47
CA ILE A 642 -17.36 -16.61 15.32
C ILE A 642 -18.38 -17.05 16.39
N ASP A 643 -18.27 -16.56 17.63
CA ASP A 643 -19.21 -16.90 18.70
C ASP A 643 -20.64 -16.41 18.39
N VAL A 644 -20.76 -15.24 17.77
CA VAL A 644 -22.04 -14.63 17.35
C VAL A 644 -22.55 -15.29 16.07
N GLU A 645 -21.68 -15.37 15.05
CA GLU A 645 -22.08 -15.79 13.71
C GLU A 645 -22.17 -17.31 13.56
N ARG A 646 -21.27 -18.08 14.18
CA ARG A 646 -21.17 -19.54 13.98
C ARG A 646 -21.15 -19.92 12.50
N PRO A 647 -20.16 -19.45 11.72
CA PRO A 647 -20.09 -19.73 10.29
C PRO A 647 -19.93 -21.22 10.02
N ASP A 648 -20.49 -21.70 8.91
CA ASP A 648 -20.31 -23.07 8.42
C ASP A 648 -18.88 -23.32 7.93
N GLY A 649 -18.17 -22.27 7.52
CA GLY A 649 -16.76 -22.35 7.14
C GLY A 649 -16.05 -21.01 7.16
N VAL A 650 -14.73 -21.04 7.37
CA VAL A 650 -13.86 -19.86 7.40
C VAL A 650 -12.74 -19.99 6.37
N VAL A 651 -12.58 -18.98 5.52
CA VAL A 651 -11.52 -18.86 4.51
C VAL A 651 -10.36 -18.06 5.08
N VAL A 652 -9.17 -18.68 5.15
CA VAL A 652 -7.95 -18.08 5.73
C VAL A 652 -6.77 -17.98 4.75
N THR A 653 -6.89 -18.60 3.57
CA THR A 653 -5.77 -18.75 2.61
C THR A 653 -5.74 -17.67 1.52
N LEU A 654 -6.65 -16.68 1.58
CA LEU A 654 -6.77 -15.61 0.57
C LEU A 654 -6.33 -14.23 1.08
N GLY A 655 -6.34 -13.98 2.39
CA GLY A 655 -5.94 -12.70 3.00
C GLY A 655 -4.44 -12.57 3.32
N GLY A 656 -3.59 -13.47 2.81
CA GLY A 656 -2.15 -13.44 3.09
C GLY A 656 -1.78 -13.87 4.52
N GLN A 657 -0.66 -13.39 5.05
CA GLN A 657 -0.02 -13.88 6.28
C GLN A 657 -0.86 -13.69 7.56
N THR A 658 -1.64 -12.62 7.68
CA THR A 658 -2.40 -12.32 8.92
C THR A 658 -3.38 -13.43 9.26
N PRO A 659 -4.34 -13.80 8.38
CA PRO A 659 -5.24 -14.90 8.69
C PRO A 659 -4.55 -16.26 8.74
N LEU A 660 -3.43 -16.45 8.03
CA LEU A 660 -2.66 -17.70 8.09
C LEU A 660 -2.07 -17.96 9.48
N LYS A 661 -1.56 -16.94 10.16
CA LYS A 661 -1.08 -17.06 11.54
C LYS A 661 -2.18 -17.51 12.51
N LEU A 662 -3.44 -17.17 12.22
CA LEU A 662 -4.59 -17.55 13.04
C LEU A 662 -5.11 -18.95 12.73
N ALA A 663 -4.87 -19.47 11.53
CA ALA A 663 -5.53 -20.65 10.98
C ALA A 663 -5.48 -21.86 11.92
N ARG A 664 -4.31 -22.16 12.49
CA ARG A 664 -4.13 -23.27 13.43
C ARG A 664 -4.86 -23.05 14.76
N MET A 665 -4.78 -21.83 15.32
CA MET A 665 -5.47 -21.50 16.58
C MET A 665 -6.99 -21.61 16.43
N LEU A 666 -7.52 -21.21 15.27
CA LEU A 666 -8.94 -21.33 14.93
C LEU A 666 -9.35 -22.80 14.78
N GLU A 667 -8.60 -23.61 14.03
CA GLU A 667 -8.88 -25.05 13.87
C GLU A 667 -8.85 -25.79 15.21
N GLU A 668 -7.84 -25.55 16.05
CA GLU A 668 -7.74 -26.11 17.41
C GLU A 668 -8.91 -25.69 18.32
N SER A 669 -9.55 -24.56 18.01
CA SER A 669 -10.75 -24.06 18.71
C SER A 669 -12.05 -24.63 18.13
N GLY A 670 -11.99 -25.55 17.16
CA GLY A 670 -13.13 -26.21 16.54
C GLY A 670 -13.75 -25.46 15.35
N VAL A 671 -13.06 -24.44 14.82
CA VAL A 671 -13.52 -23.69 13.64
C VAL A 671 -13.29 -24.50 12.37
N ASN A 672 -14.30 -24.59 11.50
CA ASN A 672 -14.17 -25.30 10.23
C ASN A 672 -13.42 -24.42 9.20
N ILE A 673 -12.14 -24.69 9.01
CA ILE A 673 -11.34 -24.03 7.96
C ILE A 673 -11.69 -24.61 6.58
N MET A 674 -12.11 -23.76 5.65
CA MET A 674 -12.41 -24.13 4.27
C MET A 674 -11.13 -24.22 3.43
N GLY A 675 -11.10 -25.15 2.46
CA GLY A 675 -9.95 -25.34 1.58
C GLY A 675 -8.78 -26.08 2.22
N THR A 676 -7.57 -25.69 1.82
CA THR A 676 -6.30 -26.23 2.34
C THR A 676 -6.27 -26.11 3.87
N LYS A 677 -5.98 -27.23 4.55
CA LYS A 677 -5.94 -27.30 6.02
C LYS A 677 -4.66 -26.67 6.59
N PRO A 678 -4.70 -26.11 7.82
CA PRO A 678 -3.54 -25.48 8.46
C PRO A 678 -2.28 -26.37 8.48
N ASP A 679 -2.40 -27.67 8.76
CA ASP A 679 -1.23 -28.57 8.74
C ASP A 679 -0.56 -28.68 7.37
N ALA A 680 -1.31 -28.57 6.27
CA ALA A 680 -0.73 -28.58 4.92
C ALA A 680 0.04 -27.28 4.61
N ILE A 681 -0.39 -26.16 5.21
CA ILE A 681 0.29 -24.87 5.12
C ILE A 681 1.59 -24.92 5.94
N ASP A 682 1.50 -25.34 7.20
CA ASP A 682 2.66 -25.56 8.08
C ASP A 682 3.65 -26.56 7.45
N PHE A 683 3.16 -27.61 6.77
CA PHE A 683 4.00 -28.60 6.07
C PHE A 683 4.82 -27.96 4.95
N ALA A 684 4.23 -27.04 4.19
CA ALA A 684 4.91 -26.40 3.07
C ALA A 684 5.92 -25.33 3.53
N GLU A 685 5.64 -24.66 4.67
CA GLU A 685 6.56 -23.69 5.28
C GLU A 685 7.72 -24.37 6.03
N ASP A 686 7.50 -25.56 6.60
CA ASP A 686 8.55 -26.35 7.26
C ASP A 686 9.53 -26.95 6.23
N ARG A 687 10.77 -26.49 6.27
CA ARG A 687 11.77 -26.85 5.26
C ARG A 687 12.19 -28.32 5.31
N GLU A 688 12.23 -28.94 6.48
CA GLU A 688 12.60 -30.36 6.59
C GLU A 688 11.48 -31.26 6.07
N ARG A 689 10.23 -30.97 6.46
CA ARG A 689 9.05 -31.68 5.96
C ARG A 689 8.92 -31.51 4.45
N PHE A 690 9.08 -30.30 3.95
CA PHE A 690 9.00 -30.00 2.52
C PHE A 690 10.15 -30.64 1.72
N ALA A 691 11.39 -30.57 2.18
CA ALA A 691 12.53 -31.22 1.53
C ALA A 691 12.35 -32.75 1.45
N ALA A 692 11.90 -33.39 2.53
CA ALA A 692 11.60 -34.82 2.54
C ALA A 692 10.48 -35.21 1.56
N LEU A 693 9.48 -34.33 1.37
CA LEU A 693 8.46 -34.50 0.35
C LEU A 693 9.06 -34.43 -1.06
N LEU A 694 9.89 -33.41 -1.32
CA LEU A 694 10.55 -33.25 -2.63
C LEU A 694 11.46 -34.43 -2.95
N ASP A 695 12.22 -34.95 -1.98
CA ASP A 695 13.04 -36.17 -2.13
C ASP A 695 12.18 -37.38 -2.51
N LYS A 696 11.05 -37.58 -1.82
CA LYS A 696 10.10 -38.66 -2.12
C LYS A 696 9.51 -38.53 -3.53
N LEU A 697 9.32 -37.31 -4.01
CA LEU A 697 8.87 -37.02 -5.36
C LEU A 697 10.02 -37.02 -6.38
N GLY A 698 11.28 -37.15 -5.99
CA GLY A 698 12.42 -37.01 -6.89
C GLY A 698 12.46 -35.64 -7.58
N ILE A 699 12.03 -34.59 -6.88
CA ILE A 699 12.05 -33.20 -7.34
C ILE A 699 13.28 -32.53 -6.76
N MET A 700 14.03 -31.82 -7.61
CA MET A 700 15.24 -31.12 -7.19
C MET A 700 14.91 -29.83 -6.45
N TYR A 701 15.70 -29.51 -5.43
CA TYR A 701 15.72 -28.24 -4.71
C TYR A 701 17.18 -27.85 -4.41
N PRO A 702 17.49 -26.57 -4.14
CA PRO A 702 18.84 -26.17 -3.76
C PRO A 702 19.30 -26.90 -2.49
N PRO A 703 20.56 -27.36 -2.41
CA PRO A 703 21.09 -27.90 -1.15
C PRO A 703 20.89 -26.90 -0.01
N ALA A 704 20.33 -27.38 1.11
CA ALA A 704 19.90 -26.54 2.22
C ALA A 704 20.29 -27.15 3.57
N GLY A 705 20.35 -26.31 4.60
CA GLY A 705 20.56 -26.71 5.98
C GLY A 705 19.98 -25.66 6.94
N GLN A 706 20.00 -25.98 8.23
CA GLN A 706 19.53 -25.08 9.29
C GLN A 706 20.59 -24.93 10.36
N ALA A 707 20.61 -23.77 11.01
CA ALA A 707 21.53 -23.46 12.10
C ALA A 707 20.85 -22.58 13.14
N THR A 708 21.16 -22.83 14.41
CA THR A 708 20.73 -22.02 15.55
C THR A 708 21.86 -21.17 16.14
N SER A 709 23.12 -21.50 15.81
CA SER A 709 24.30 -20.71 16.19
C SER A 709 25.17 -20.40 14.99
N PHE A 710 26.07 -19.42 15.12
CA PHE A 710 27.03 -19.08 14.07
C PHE A 710 27.96 -20.26 13.76
N GLU A 711 28.40 -21.01 14.76
CA GLU A 711 29.27 -22.18 14.58
C GLU A 711 28.57 -23.29 13.79
N GLU A 712 27.29 -23.53 14.06
CA GLU A 712 26.46 -24.45 13.25
C GLU A 712 26.30 -23.92 11.82
N ALA A 713 26.04 -22.62 11.66
CA ALA A 713 25.87 -21.98 10.36
C ALA A 713 27.15 -22.08 9.52
N GLU A 714 28.32 -21.91 10.12
CA GLU A 714 29.63 -22.06 9.46
C GLU A 714 29.88 -23.52 9.05
N ALA A 715 29.52 -24.49 9.88
CA ALA A 715 29.63 -25.91 9.55
C ALA A 715 28.71 -26.31 8.38
N VAL A 716 27.45 -25.83 8.40
CA VAL A 716 26.49 -26.00 7.30
C VAL A 716 27.00 -25.32 6.03
N ALA A 717 27.50 -24.10 6.13
CA ALA A 717 28.07 -23.34 5.02
C ALA A 717 29.29 -24.04 4.39
N ALA A 718 30.14 -24.69 5.18
CA ALA A 718 31.27 -25.47 4.67
C ALA A 718 30.83 -26.71 3.88
N HIS A 719 29.65 -27.28 4.20
CA HIS A 719 29.09 -28.41 3.48
C HIS A 719 28.37 -27.99 2.18
N ILE A 720 27.58 -26.93 2.22
CA ILE A 720 26.77 -26.44 1.09
C ILE A 720 27.61 -25.60 0.10
N GLY A 721 28.52 -24.79 0.63
CA GLY A 721 29.38 -23.86 -0.08
C GLY A 721 28.72 -22.51 -0.41
N TYR A 722 29.53 -21.46 -0.49
CA TYR A 722 29.11 -20.09 -0.83
C TYR A 722 28.96 -19.84 -2.35
N PRO A 723 28.12 -18.86 -2.78
CA PRO A 723 27.25 -18.03 -1.94
C PRO A 723 26.02 -18.76 -1.38
N LEU A 724 25.51 -18.28 -0.26
CA LEU A 724 24.36 -18.81 0.48
C LEU A 724 23.24 -17.77 0.55
N LEU A 725 22.00 -18.21 0.34
CA LEU A 725 20.81 -17.45 0.71
C LEU A 725 20.49 -17.79 2.16
N VAL A 726 20.56 -16.79 3.03
CA VAL A 726 20.31 -16.93 4.47
C VAL A 726 18.96 -16.30 4.77
N ARG A 727 18.09 -17.03 5.49
CA ARG A 727 16.72 -16.57 5.76
C ARG A 727 16.20 -16.95 7.16
N PRO A 728 15.42 -16.07 7.81
CA PRO A 728 14.67 -16.42 9.01
C PRO A 728 13.52 -17.39 8.67
N SER A 729 13.05 -18.13 9.67
CA SER A 729 11.84 -18.97 9.56
C SER A 729 10.55 -18.13 9.65
N TYR A 730 9.45 -18.59 9.03
CA TYR A 730 8.08 -18.01 9.12
C TYR A 730 7.96 -16.52 8.72
N VAL A 731 8.64 -16.12 7.64
CA VAL A 731 8.59 -14.74 7.12
C VAL A 731 8.05 -14.68 5.68
N LEU A 732 7.30 -13.63 5.37
CA LEU A 732 6.82 -13.31 4.02
C LEU A 732 7.64 -12.15 3.43
N GLY A 733 7.73 -12.07 2.10
CA GLY A 733 8.34 -10.93 1.41
C GLY A 733 9.84 -10.87 1.59
N GLY A 734 10.48 -12.01 1.85
CA GLY A 734 11.90 -12.11 2.09
C GLY A 734 12.40 -11.35 3.33
N ARG A 735 11.56 -11.13 4.34
CA ARG A 735 11.92 -10.30 5.51
C ARG A 735 13.20 -10.82 6.17
N GLY A 736 14.21 -9.97 6.25
CA GLY A 736 15.50 -10.31 6.83
C GLY A 736 16.31 -11.34 6.03
N MET A 737 15.96 -11.64 4.77
CA MET A 737 16.78 -12.50 3.93
C MET A 737 18.02 -11.77 3.41
N MET A 738 19.14 -12.47 3.27
CA MET A 738 20.33 -11.92 2.63
C MET A 738 21.16 -12.97 1.90
N ILE A 739 21.98 -12.52 0.95
CA ILE A 739 22.96 -13.36 0.26
C ILE A 739 24.31 -13.18 0.95
N ALA A 740 24.79 -14.23 1.61
CA ALA A 740 26.13 -14.29 2.17
C ALA A 740 27.11 -14.86 1.12
N TYR A 741 28.13 -14.09 0.77
CA TYR A 741 29.14 -14.50 -0.21
C TYR A 741 30.34 -15.20 0.43
N ASP A 742 30.53 -15.03 1.74
CA ASP A 742 31.62 -15.61 2.53
C ASP A 742 31.22 -15.70 4.01
N ALA A 743 32.15 -16.24 4.83
CA ALA A 743 31.94 -16.45 6.26
C ALA A 743 31.89 -15.17 7.09
N GLU A 744 32.45 -14.05 6.60
CA GLU A 744 32.39 -12.77 7.28
C GLU A 744 30.97 -12.20 7.20
N HIS A 745 30.40 -12.17 6.00
CA HIS A 745 29.00 -11.76 5.79
C HIS A 745 28.01 -12.65 6.56
N LEU A 746 28.25 -13.96 6.62
CA LEU A 746 27.40 -14.88 7.40
C LEU A 746 27.48 -14.56 8.91
N ARG A 747 28.65 -14.16 9.42
CA ARG A 747 28.83 -13.81 10.84
C ARG A 747 28.04 -12.56 11.21
N ASP A 748 28.17 -11.52 10.41
CA ASP A 748 27.47 -10.25 10.63
C ASP A 748 25.96 -10.47 10.62
N TYR A 749 25.47 -11.28 9.68
CA TYR A 749 24.07 -11.68 9.65
C TYR A 749 23.60 -12.42 10.90
N MET A 750 24.31 -13.47 11.31
CA MET A 750 23.89 -14.30 12.44
C MET A 750 23.84 -13.49 13.75
N ALA A 751 24.72 -12.50 13.91
CA ALA A 751 24.69 -11.58 15.04
C ALA A 751 23.44 -10.67 15.04
N GLU A 752 22.93 -10.31 13.86
CA GLU A 752 21.70 -9.53 13.69
C GLU A 752 20.44 -10.41 13.79
N ALA A 753 20.43 -11.58 13.15
CA ALA A 753 19.32 -12.52 13.13
C ALA A 753 18.94 -13.05 14.52
N ALA A 754 19.93 -13.27 15.40
CA ALA A 754 19.71 -13.65 16.79
C ALA A 754 18.89 -12.61 17.59
N ARG A 755 18.80 -11.37 17.12
CA ARG A 755 17.93 -10.32 17.69
C ARG A 755 16.50 -10.33 17.12
N ILE A 756 16.32 -10.85 15.92
CA ILE A 756 15.05 -10.80 15.16
C ILE A 756 14.15 -11.99 15.50
N SER A 757 14.73 -13.19 15.64
CA SER A 757 13.98 -14.40 15.93
C SER A 757 14.80 -15.36 16.82
N PRO A 758 14.82 -15.12 18.14
CA PRO A 758 15.65 -15.92 19.05
C PRO A 758 15.18 -17.38 19.18
N ASP A 759 13.91 -17.66 18.89
CA ASP A 759 13.28 -18.97 19.11
C ASP A 759 13.25 -19.88 17.86
N TYR A 760 13.68 -19.39 16.70
CA TYR A 760 13.60 -20.14 15.44
C TYR A 760 14.97 -20.28 14.74
N PRO A 761 15.24 -21.43 14.10
CA PRO A 761 16.46 -21.63 13.33
C PRO A 761 16.53 -20.71 12.11
N VAL A 762 17.76 -20.43 11.69
CA VAL A 762 18.08 -19.76 10.43
C VAL A 762 18.31 -20.82 9.35
N TYR A 763 17.71 -20.65 8.18
CA TYR A 763 17.94 -21.52 7.04
C TYR A 763 19.06 -20.98 6.14
N LEU A 764 19.90 -21.89 5.65
CA LEU A 764 20.98 -21.63 4.71
C LEU A 764 20.74 -22.47 3.46
N ASP A 765 20.37 -21.83 2.35
CA ASP A 765 20.17 -22.47 1.06
C ASP A 765 21.34 -22.11 0.12
N ARG A 766 21.75 -23.04 -0.74
CA ARG A 766 22.71 -22.74 -1.81
C ARG A 766 22.14 -21.67 -2.73
N PHE A 767 22.80 -20.53 -2.84
CA PHE A 767 22.37 -19.50 -3.79
C PHE A 767 22.70 -19.91 -5.23
N LEU A 768 21.68 -19.93 -6.08
CA LEU A 768 21.78 -20.37 -7.47
C LEU A 768 22.05 -19.17 -8.40
N GLU A 769 23.26 -18.62 -8.33
CA GLU A 769 23.64 -17.47 -9.18
C GLU A 769 23.39 -17.70 -10.68
N GLY A 770 22.84 -16.69 -11.35
CA GLY A 770 22.53 -16.71 -12.79
C GLY A 770 21.39 -17.65 -13.18
N ALA A 771 20.56 -18.11 -12.23
CA ALA A 771 19.36 -18.87 -12.52
C ALA A 771 18.20 -17.92 -12.88
N ILE A 772 17.33 -18.36 -13.79
CA ILE A 772 16.06 -17.67 -14.08
C ILE A 772 15.05 -18.06 -13.01
N GLU A 773 14.30 -17.10 -12.50
CA GLU A 773 13.21 -17.37 -11.56
C GLU A 773 11.86 -17.50 -12.28
N SER A 774 10.99 -18.36 -11.77
CA SER A 774 9.65 -18.58 -12.33
C SER A 774 8.64 -18.85 -11.22
N ASP A 775 7.50 -18.16 -11.30
CA ASP A 775 6.33 -18.41 -10.46
C ASP A 775 5.29 -19.23 -11.23
N VAL A 776 4.69 -20.21 -10.58
CA VAL A 776 3.56 -20.97 -11.13
C VAL A 776 2.41 -20.95 -10.14
N ASP A 777 1.31 -20.29 -10.51
CA ASP A 777 0.06 -20.33 -9.75
C ASP A 777 -0.86 -21.40 -10.32
N ALA A 778 -1.47 -22.19 -9.44
CA ALA A 778 -2.36 -23.29 -9.80
C ALA A 778 -3.54 -23.41 -8.85
N LEU A 779 -4.63 -24.00 -9.36
CA LEU A 779 -5.77 -24.45 -8.59
C LEU A 779 -5.69 -25.96 -8.41
N CYS A 780 -6.00 -26.44 -7.22
CA CYS A 780 -6.11 -27.86 -6.93
C CYS A 780 -7.44 -28.09 -6.23
N ASP A 781 -8.29 -28.93 -6.82
CA ASP A 781 -9.50 -29.39 -6.13
C ASP A 781 -9.24 -30.66 -5.34
N GLY A 782 -8.03 -31.22 -5.40
CA GLY A 782 -7.51 -32.42 -4.74
C GLY A 782 -7.78 -33.74 -5.47
N GLU A 783 -8.36 -33.68 -6.67
CA GLU A 783 -8.36 -34.75 -7.67
C GLU A 783 -7.62 -34.29 -8.94
N GLU A 784 -7.87 -33.04 -9.37
CA GLU A 784 -7.28 -32.38 -10.52
C GLU A 784 -6.48 -31.14 -10.09
N VAL A 785 -5.55 -30.74 -10.97
CA VAL A 785 -4.78 -29.50 -10.82
C VAL A 785 -4.78 -28.74 -12.14
N TYR A 786 -5.27 -27.50 -12.09
CA TYR A 786 -5.30 -26.57 -13.20
C TYR A 786 -4.20 -25.54 -13.04
N ILE A 787 -3.31 -25.42 -14.02
CA ILE A 787 -2.25 -24.40 -14.00
C ILE A 787 -2.85 -23.05 -14.44
N GLY A 788 -2.90 -22.09 -13.52
CA GLY A 788 -3.42 -20.75 -13.77
C GLY A 788 -2.50 -19.95 -14.69
N GLY A 789 -1.20 -19.96 -14.42
CA GLY A 789 -0.19 -19.31 -15.24
C GLY A 789 1.23 -19.69 -14.85
N ILE A 790 2.14 -19.66 -15.82
CA ILE A 790 3.59 -19.78 -15.62
C ILE A 790 4.18 -18.41 -15.92
N LEU A 791 4.85 -17.82 -14.94
CA LEU A 791 5.50 -16.53 -15.06
C LEU A 791 7.00 -16.74 -15.24
N GLU A 792 7.58 -16.03 -16.20
CA GLU A 792 9.04 -15.90 -16.35
C GLU A 792 9.48 -14.55 -15.79
N HIS A 793 10.40 -14.55 -14.84
CA HIS A 793 10.97 -13.30 -14.32
C HIS A 793 12.03 -12.75 -15.27
N ILE A 794 12.11 -11.42 -15.35
CA ILE A 794 13.19 -10.74 -16.05
C ILE A 794 14.45 -10.79 -15.19
N GLU A 795 14.36 -10.40 -13.93
CA GLU A 795 15.45 -10.46 -12.97
C GLU A 795 15.87 -11.92 -12.67
N GLU A 796 17.14 -12.10 -12.32
CA GLU A 796 17.66 -13.41 -11.92
C GLU A 796 17.22 -13.80 -10.50
N ALA A 797 17.19 -15.10 -10.23
CA ALA A 797 16.90 -15.62 -8.89
C ALA A 797 17.84 -15.01 -7.86
N GLY A 798 17.27 -14.48 -6.78
CA GLY A 798 17.97 -13.66 -5.78
C GLY A 798 17.53 -12.22 -5.72
N ILE A 799 16.78 -11.76 -6.72
CA ILE A 799 15.89 -10.61 -6.60
C ILE A 799 14.50 -11.18 -6.31
N HIS A 800 13.89 -10.72 -5.22
CA HIS A 800 12.63 -11.27 -4.74
C HIS A 800 11.51 -11.12 -5.77
N SER A 801 10.70 -12.17 -5.98
CA SER A 801 9.58 -12.22 -6.95
C SER A 801 8.66 -10.99 -6.96
N GLY A 802 8.38 -10.43 -5.79
CA GLY A 802 7.58 -9.20 -5.67
C GLY A 802 8.21 -7.95 -6.31
N ASP A 803 9.54 -7.87 -6.35
CA ASP A 803 10.30 -6.76 -6.91
C ASP A 803 10.71 -6.99 -8.38
N SER A 804 10.56 -8.21 -8.88
CA SER A 804 10.87 -8.58 -10.25
C SER A 804 9.77 -8.16 -11.23
N ALA A 805 10.18 -7.81 -12.45
CA ALA A 805 9.32 -7.79 -13.61
C ALA A 805 9.06 -9.24 -14.06
N THR A 806 7.83 -9.53 -14.50
CA THR A 806 7.46 -10.89 -14.91
C THR A 806 6.61 -10.91 -16.17
N CYS A 807 6.73 -11.98 -16.95
CA CYS A 807 6.07 -12.15 -18.24
C CYS A 807 5.15 -13.37 -18.26
N ILE A 808 3.97 -13.19 -18.87
CA ILE A 808 3.08 -14.29 -19.27
C ILE A 808 2.56 -14.05 -20.71
N PRO A 809 2.61 -15.05 -21.60
CA PRO A 809 3.31 -16.33 -21.44
C PRO A 809 4.83 -16.12 -21.32
N PRO A 810 5.58 -17.09 -20.77
CA PRO A 810 7.04 -17.06 -20.79
C PRO A 810 7.57 -16.82 -22.21
N PHE A 811 8.49 -15.87 -22.37
CA PHE A 811 9.00 -15.45 -23.68
C PHE A 811 10.23 -16.26 -24.11
N SER A 812 10.97 -16.87 -23.18
CA SER A 812 12.18 -17.64 -23.48
C SER A 812 12.09 -19.13 -23.18
N PHE A 813 11.10 -19.58 -22.41
CA PHE A 813 10.99 -20.99 -22.00
C PHE A 813 10.55 -21.91 -23.14
N SER A 814 11.26 -23.03 -23.30
CA SER A 814 10.86 -24.10 -24.21
C SER A 814 9.55 -24.78 -23.75
N GLU A 815 8.80 -25.35 -24.69
CA GLU A 815 7.60 -26.15 -24.38
C GLU A 815 7.90 -27.29 -23.40
N SER A 816 9.07 -27.92 -23.54
CA SER A 816 9.52 -29.00 -22.64
C SER A 816 9.76 -28.52 -21.20
N LEU A 817 10.32 -27.32 -21.04
CA LEU A 817 10.53 -26.71 -19.73
C LEU A 817 9.19 -26.33 -19.09
N GLN A 818 8.29 -25.70 -19.85
CA GLN A 818 6.96 -25.38 -19.36
C GLN A 818 6.18 -26.64 -18.96
N ALA A 819 6.23 -27.71 -19.77
CA ALA A 819 5.60 -28.99 -19.44
C ALA A 819 6.16 -29.59 -18.14
N LYS A 820 7.48 -29.50 -17.93
CA LYS A 820 8.13 -29.92 -16.69
C LYS A 820 7.68 -29.09 -15.48
N LEU A 821 7.54 -27.77 -15.63
CA LEU A 821 7.01 -26.89 -14.57
C LEU A 821 5.55 -27.24 -14.23
N ARG A 822 4.68 -27.43 -15.23
CA ARG A 822 3.29 -27.89 -15.04
C ARG A 822 3.26 -29.20 -14.25
N GLU A 823 3.92 -30.24 -14.75
CA GLU A 823 3.92 -31.56 -14.11
C GLU A 823 4.47 -31.51 -12.68
N THR A 824 5.57 -30.79 -12.47
CA THR A 824 6.16 -30.63 -11.12
C THR A 824 5.18 -29.94 -10.18
N THR A 825 4.51 -28.88 -10.63
CA THR A 825 3.49 -28.15 -9.85
C THR A 825 2.32 -29.07 -9.48
N ARG A 826 1.79 -29.84 -10.46
CA ARG A 826 0.69 -30.79 -10.21
C ARG A 826 1.04 -31.81 -9.14
N ARG A 827 2.26 -32.37 -9.21
CA ARG A 827 2.75 -33.34 -8.23
C ARG A 827 2.90 -32.75 -6.84
N ILE A 828 3.41 -31.53 -6.72
CA ILE A 828 3.56 -30.83 -5.44
C ILE A 828 2.18 -30.53 -4.84
N ALA A 829 1.28 -29.93 -5.62
CA ALA A 829 -0.06 -29.55 -5.17
C ALA A 829 -0.86 -30.74 -4.63
N MET A 830 -0.86 -31.86 -5.38
CA MET A 830 -1.54 -33.08 -4.96
C MET A 830 -0.91 -33.70 -3.71
N ALA A 831 0.42 -33.67 -3.60
CA ALA A 831 1.11 -34.29 -2.47
C ALA A 831 1.02 -33.47 -1.17
N LEU A 832 0.88 -32.14 -1.28
CA LEU A 832 0.57 -31.25 -0.15
C LEU A 832 -0.91 -31.32 0.26
N GLY A 833 -1.79 -31.90 -0.57
CA GLY A 833 -3.22 -31.97 -0.28
C GLY A 833 -3.93 -30.62 -0.41
N VAL A 834 -3.49 -29.78 -1.35
CA VAL A 834 -4.06 -28.44 -1.60
C VAL A 834 -5.55 -28.55 -1.98
N ARG A 835 -6.36 -27.63 -1.45
CA ARG A 835 -7.76 -27.40 -1.89
C ARG A 835 -7.97 -25.89 -2.04
N GLY A 836 -7.94 -25.41 -3.29
CA GLY A 836 -7.92 -23.99 -3.62
C GLY A 836 -6.65 -23.61 -4.38
N LEU A 837 -6.04 -22.48 -4.02
CA LEU A 837 -4.83 -21.95 -4.68
C LEU A 837 -3.54 -22.53 -4.09
N VAL A 838 -2.53 -22.68 -4.96
CA VAL A 838 -1.13 -22.88 -4.60
C VAL A 838 -0.23 -22.12 -5.58
N ASN A 839 0.83 -21.53 -5.05
CA ASN A 839 1.93 -20.93 -5.80
C ASN A 839 3.19 -21.78 -5.60
N VAL A 840 3.94 -22.04 -6.66
CA VAL A 840 5.23 -22.73 -6.59
C VAL A 840 6.29 -21.90 -7.31
N GLN A 841 7.39 -21.60 -6.61
CA GLN A 841 8.51 -20.83 -7.13
C GLN A 841 9.65 -21.75 -7.54
N TYR A 842 10.27 -21.45 -8.67
CA TYR A 842 11.32 -22.24 -9.28
C TYR A 842 12.53 -21.39 -9.62
N ALA A 843 13.73 -21.97 -9.44
CA ALA A 843 14.98 -21.48 -10.01
C ALA A 843 15.42 -22.44 -11.14
N ILE A 844 15.73 -21.88 -12.30
CA ILE A 844 16.03 -22.65 -13.51
C ILE A 844 17.48 -22.34 -13.92
N LYS A 845 18.34 -23.36 -13.87
CA LYS A 845 19.76 -23.24 -14.22
C LYS A 845 20.15 -24.28 -15.26
N GLY A 846 20.41 -23.81 -16.48
CA GLY A 846 20.52 -24.69 -17.65
C GLY A 846 19.19 -25.40 -17.88
N GLU A 847 19.19 -26.73 -17.93
CA GLU A 847 17.97 -27.56 -18.08
C GLU A 847 17.40 -28.07 -16.74
N THR A 848 18.05 -27.70 -15.63
CA THR A 848 17.65 -28.17 -14.29
C THR A 848 16.68 -27.19 -13.65
N VAL A 849 15.58 -27.73 -13.13
CA VAL A 849 14.53 -26.99 -12.42
C VAL A 849 14.67 -27.31 -10.95
N TYR A 850 14.85 -26.29 -10.12
CA TYR A 850 14.93 -26.39 -8.67
C TYR A 850 13.70 -25.72 -8.06
N VAL A 851 13.03 -26.39 -7.13
CA VAL A 851 11.95 -25.77 -6.34
C VAL A 851 12.57 -24.87 -5.28
N ILE A 852 12.16 -23.61 -5.23
CA ILE A 852 12.51 -22.65 -4.19
C ILE A 852 11.58 -22.86 -2.99
N GLU A 853 10.27 -22.71 -3.21
CA GLU A 853 9.23 -22.85 -2.19
C GLU A 853 7.87 -23.19 -2.81
N ALA A 854 6.93 -23.64 -1.99
CA ALA A 854 5.52 -23.79 -2.34
C ALA A 854 4.65 -23.11 -1.27
N ASN A 855 3.69 -22.33 -1.73
CA ASN A 855 2.79 -21.53 -0.92
C ASN A 855 1.35 -22.01 -1.18
N PRO A 856 0.78 -22.90 -0.35
CA PRO A 856 -0.55 -23.49 -0.57
C PRO A 856 -1.69 -22.53 -0.16
N ARG A 857 -1.64 -21.34 -0.76
CA ARG A 857 -2.47 -20.16 -0.52
C ARG A 857 -2.49 -19.26 -1.76
N ALA A 858 -3.26 -18.18 -1.74
CA ALA A 858 -3.12 -17.13 -2.73
C ALA A 858 -1.73 -16.48 -2.68
N SER A 859 -1.17 -16.21 -3.85
CA SER A 859 0.02 -15.37 -4.06
C SER A 859 -0.41 -13.99 -4.55
N ARG A 860 0.52 -13.03 -4.51
CA ARG A 860 0.28 -11.68 -5.03
C ARG A 860 0.12 -11.63 -6.55
N THR A 861 0.55 -12.67 -7.27
CA THR A 861 0.47 -12.76 -8.74
C THR A 861 -0.91 -13.21 -9.25
N VAL A 862 -1.80 -13.67 -8.37
CA VAL A 862 -3.15 -14.13 -8.70
C VAL A 862 -3.98 -13.09 -9.48
N PRO A 863 -4.04 -11.80 -9.08
CA PRO A 863 -4.77 -10.78 -9.84
C PRO A 863 -4.18 -10.58 -11.24
N PHE A 864 -2.86 -10.42 -11.35
CA PHE A 864 -2.15 -10.25 -12.62
C PHE A 864 -2.43 -11.41 -13.59
N ILE A 865 -2.28 -12.66 -13.13
CA ILE A 865 -2.58 -13.84 -13.95
C ILE A 865 -4.06 -13.88 -14.31
N SER A 866 -4.96 -13.52 -13.39
CA SER A 866 -6.39 -13.52 -13.68
C SER A 866 -6.75 -12.54 -14.81
N LYS A 867 -6.14 -11.35 -14.81
CA LYS A 867 -6.35 -10.35 -15.88
C LYS A 867 -5.67 -10.74 -17.19
N ALA A 868 -4.45 -11.29 -17.13
CA ALA A 868 -3.72 -11.74 -18.31
C ALA A 868 -4.39 -12.92 -19.03
N THR A 869 -4.98 -13.83 -18.26
CA THR A 869 -5.51 -15.10 -18.77
C THR A 869 -7.03 -15.11 -18.96
N GLY A 870 -7.71 -14.11 -18.38
CA GLY A 870 -9.16 -13.98 -18.30
C GLY A 870 -9.86 -14.98 -17.37
N VAL A 871 -9.10 -15.76 -16.60
CA VAL A 871 -9.65 -16.76 -15.66
C VAL A 871 -9.62 -16.17 -14.24
N PRO A 872 -10.78 -15.97 -13.57
CA PRO A 872 -10.82 -15.39 -12.23
C PRO A 872 -10.40 -16.41 -11.17
N LEU A 873 -9.09 -16.60 -10.99
CA LEU A 873 -8.52 -17.68 -10.17
C LEU A 873 -9.01 -17.64 -8.71
N ALA A 874 -9.15 -16.46 -8.11
CA ALA A 874 -9.66 -16.31 -6.74
C ALA A 874 -11.13 -16.78 -6.60
N LYS A 875 -12.00 -16.47 -7.57
CA LYS A 875 -13.38 -16.99 -7.61
C LYS A 875 -13.41 -18.51 -7.73
N CYS A 876 -12.57 -19.05 -8.61
CA CYS A 876 -12.44 -20.50 -8.79
C CYS A 876 -11.99 -21.17 -7.49
N ALA A 877 -10.99 -20.61 -6.81
CA ALA A 877 -10.46 -21.10 -5.56
C ALA A 877 -11.53 -21.14 -4.47
N ALA A 878 -12.28 -20.04 -4.29
CA ALA A 878 -13.37 -19.97 -3.31
C ALA A 878 -14.46 -21.01 -3.57
N ARG A 879 -14.81 -21.26 -4.85
CA ARG A 879 -15.77 -22.30 -5.24
C ARG A 879 -15.25 -23.72 -4.96
N ILE A 880 -13.97 -23.97 -5.22
CA ILE A 880 -13.31 -25.24 -4.86
C ILE A 880 -13.34 -25.45 -3.34
N MET A 881 -13.03 -24.41 -2.57
CA MET A 881 -13.11 -24.45 -1.10
C MET A 881 -14.53 -24.73 -0.59
N ALA A 882 -15.55 -24.36 -1.37
CA ALA A 882 -16.97 -24.67 -1.14
C ALA A 882 -17.44 -26.01 -1.73
N GLY A 883 -16.56 -26.78 -2.38
CA GLY A 883 -16.81 -28.16 -2.83
C GLY A 883 -16.99 -28.36 -4.34
N ASP A 884 -16.82 -27.34 -5.18
CA ASP A 884 -16.80 -27.54 -6.63
C ASP A 884 -15.53 -28.25 -7.11
N SER A 885 -15.65 -29.09 -8.14
CA SER A 885 -14.48 -29.64 -8.84
C SER A 885 -14.04 -28.72 -9.98
N ILE A 886 -12.75 -28.76 -10.33
CA ILE A 886 -12.17 -28.05 -11.48
C ILE A 886 -12.94 -28.38 -12.77
N ALA A 887 -13.27 -29.66 -12.98
CA ALA A 887 -14.07 -30.10 -14.13
C ALA A 887 -15.44 -29.41 -14.23
N SER A 888 -16.04 -29.00 -13.10
CA SER A 888 -17.33 -28.30 -13.07
C SER A 888 -17.25 -26.79 -13.36
N LEU A 889 -16.05 -26.21 -13.30
CA LEU A 889 -15.84 -24.76 -13.47
C LEU A 889 -15.78 -24.33 -14.95
N GLY A 890 -15.73 -25.29 -15.90
CA GLY A 890 -15.72 -24.97 -17.33
C GLY A 890 -14.47 -24.19 -17.78
N LEU A 891 -13.33 -24.42 -17.12
CA LEU A 891 -12.08 -23.71 -17.41
C LEU A 891 -11.52 -24.10 -18.80
N PRO A 892 -10.85 -23.17 -19.49
CA PRO A 892 -10.11 -23.48 -20.71
C PRO A 892 -8.94 -24.44 -20.43
N SER A 893 -8.27 -24.95 -21.47
CA SER A 893 -7.03 -25.70 -21.29
C SER A 893 -5.92 -24.82 -20.68
N ASP A 894 -5.14 -25.38 -19.75
CA ASP A 894 -3.94 -24.76 -19.16
C ASP A 894 -2.67 -24.90 -20.06
N GLU A 895 -2.82 -25.53 -21.22
CA GLU A 895 -1.82 -25.62 -22.29
C GLU A 895 -2.12 -24.68 -23.47
N ARG A 896 -3.16 -23.83 -23.36
CA ARG A 896 -3.50 -22.89 -24.43
C ARG A 896 -2.36 -21.89 -24.67
N GLN A 897 -2.20 -21.50 -25.94
CA GLN A 897 -1.32 -20.40 -26.32
C GLN A 897 -2.07 -19.08 -26.15
N LEU A 898 -1.40 -18.09 -25.55
CA LEU A 898 -1.93 -16.74 -25.39
C LEU A 898 -1.47 -15.88 -26.56
N ASP A 899 -2.39 -15.11 -27.13
CA ASP A 899 -2.11 -14.23 -28.28
C ASP A 899 -1.41 -12.92 -27.91
N TRP A 900 -1.21 -12.68 -26.61
CA TRP A 900 -0.70 -11.43 -26.05
C TRP A 900 0.34 -11.73 -24.99
N PHE A 901 1.39 -10.91 -24.96
CA PHE A 901 2.30 -10.83 -23.84
C PHE A 901 1.75 -9.82 -22.84
N CYS A 902 1.66 -10.26 -21.59
CA CYS A 902 1.35 -9.43 -20.45
C CYS A 902 2.61 -9.36 -19.59
N MET A 903 3.08 -8.14 -19.33
CA MET A 903 4.23 -7.88 -18.48
C MET A 903 3.75 -7.22 -17.20
N LYS A 904 4.24 -7.68 -16.05
CA LYS A 904 4.13 -6.99 -14.76
C LYS A 904 5.45 -6.32 -14.44
N GLU A 905 5.41 -5.12 -13.87
CA GLU A 905 6.57 -4.41 -13.32
C GLU A 905 6.26 -3.90 -11.91
N ALA A 906 7.27 -3.85 -11.05
CA ALA A 906 7.16 -3.40 -9.67
C ALA A 906 7.48 -1.89 -9.52
N VAL A 907 6.83 -1.23 -8.56
CA VAL A 907 7.08 0.18 -8.23
C VAL A 907 7.84 0.31 -6.92
N MET A 908 8.98 1.01 -6.98
CA MET A 908 9.91 1.13 -5.86
C MET A 908 9.76 2.46 -5.10
N PRO A 909 9.76 2.46 -3.76
CA PRO A 909 9.54 3.68 -2.97
C PRO A 909 10.84 4.46 -2.64
N TRP A 910 11.94 4.27 -3.37
CA TRP A 910 13.26 4.83 -3.02
C TRP A 910 13.24 6.33 -2.74
N GLY A 911 12.48 7.09 -3.53
CA GLY A 911 12.37 8.53 -3.35
C GLY A 911 11.88 8.93 -1.95
N ARG A 912 11.08 8.08 -1.29
CA ARG A 912 10.48 8.31 0.04
C ARG A 912 11.41 7.96 1.20
N PHE A 913 12.44 7.17 0.94
CA PHE A 913 13.38 6.67 1.95
C PHE A 913 14.83 7.09 1.62
N PRO A 914 15.16 8.40 1.69
CA PRO A 914 16.54 8.83 1.50
C PRO A 914 17.47 8.16 2.52
N GLY A 915 18.67 7.78 2.09
CA GLY A 915 19.65 7.08 2.93
C GLY A 915 19.56 5.54 2.90
N ALA A 916 18.47 4.98 2.37
CA ALA A 916 18.38 3.54 2.09
C ALA A 916 19.23 3.15 0.87
N ASP A 917 19.74 1.92 0.86
CA ASP A 917 20.42 1.39 -0.32
C ASP A 917 19.41 1.10 -1.44
N VAL A 918 19.59 1.80 -2.56
CA VAL A 918 18.82 1.69 -3.79
C VAL A 918 19.30 0.45 -4.55
N ILE A 919 18.96 -0.74 -4.06
CA ILE A 919 19.33 -2.00 -4.67
C ILE A 919 18.24 -3.05 -4.44
N LEU A 920 18.00 -3.85 -5.47
CA LEU A 920 17.16 -5.03 -5.43
C LEU A 920 17.89 -6.20 -4.77
N GLY A 921 17.16 -7.08 -4.12
CA GLY A 921 17.75 -8.22 -3.44
C GLY A 921 16.69 -9.23 -3.01
N PRO A 922 17.04 -10.17 -2.11
CA PRO A 922 16.15 -11.25 -1.71
C PRO A 922 15.01 -10.79 -0.78
N GLU A 923 15.08 -9.56 -0.27
CA GLU A 923 14.01 -8.94 0.48
C GLU A 923 13.19 -7.98 -0.41
N MET A 924 11.87 -8.17 -0.43
CA MET A 924 10.93 -7.34 -1.18
C MET A 924 10.84 -5.93 -0.59
N LYS A 925 10.83 -4.92 -1.47
CA LYS A 925 10.76 -3.49 -1.11
C LYS A 925 9.73 -2.68 -1.93
N SER A 926 9.18 -3.24 -3.00
CA SER A 926 8.16 -2.58 -3.82
C SER A 926 6.83 -2.37 -3.09
N THR A 927 6.09 -1.34 -3.48
CA THR A 927 4.78 -0.97 -2.89
C THR A 927 3.59 -1.36 -3.76
N GLY A 928 3.79 -1.50 -5.06
CA GLY A 928 2.73 -1.78 -6.01
C GLY A 928 3.26 -2.29 -7.35
N GLU A 929 2.35 -2.50 -8.29
CA GLU A 929 2.66 -3.07 -9.61
C GLU A 929 1.82 -2.45 -10.72
N VAL A 930 2.33 -2.55 -11.95
CA VAL A 930 1.62 -2.19 -13.19
C VAL A 930 1.63 -3.36 -14.15
N MET A 931 0.73 -3.32 -15.14
CA MET A 931 0.68 -4.29 -16.22
C MET A 931 0.73 -3.60 -17.59
N GLY A 932 1.48 -4.20 -18.52
CA GLY A 932 1.55 -3.81 -19.93
C GLY A 932 1.14 -4.97 -20.82
N ILE A 933 0.29 -4.71 -21.81
CA ILE A 933 -0.27 -5.72 -22.71
C ILE A 933 0.15 -5.39 -24.14
N ALA A 934 0.75 -6.33 -24.87
CA ALA A 934 1.13 -6.13 -26.27
C ALA A 934 1.29 -7.44 -27.05
N LYS A 935 1.55 -7.35 -28.36
CA LYS A 935 1.82 -8.51 -29.22
C LYS A 935 3.26 -9.04 -29.12
N SER A 936 4.16 -8.25 -28.55
CA SER A 936 5.53 -8.66 -28.27
C SER A 936 5.91 -8.32 -26.83
N TYR A 937 6.80 -9.12 -26.24
CA TYR A 937 7.27 -8.84 -24.87
C TYR A 937 8.01 -7.49 -24.73
N PRO A 938 8.76 -6.96 -25.73
CA PRO A 938 9.40 -5.65 -25.59
C PRO A 938 8.40 -4.50 -25.58
N GLU A 939 7.35 -4.54 -26.41
CA GLU A 939 6.25 -3.56 -26.38
C GLU A 939 5.48 -3.63 -25.04
N ALA A 940 5.21 -4.84 -24.55
CA ALA A 940 4.55 -5.04 -23.26
C ALA A 940 5.40 -4.48 -22.10
N TYR A 941 6.72 -4.72 -22.13
CA TYR A 941 7.65 -4.13 -21.17
C TYR A 941 7.74 -2.61 -21.32
N ALA A 942 7.75 -2.08 -22.54
CA ALA A 942 7.76 -0.63 -22.78
C ALA A 942 6.57 0.05 -22.10
N LYS A 943 5.37 -0.54 -22.22
CA LYS A 943 4.17 -0.06 -21.52
C LYS A 943 4.34 -0.09 -20.00
N THR A 944 4.94 -1.14 -19.42
CA THR A 944 5.14 -1.14 -17.96
C THR A 944 6.10 -0.03 -17.52
N GLN A 945 7.19 0.23 -18.26
CA GLN A 945 8.12 1.31 -17.96
C GLN A 945 7.42 2.68 -18.00
N LEU A 946 6.61 2.93 -19.05
CA LEU A 946 5.84 4.16 -19.17
C LEU A 946 4.77 4.31 -18.07
N ALA A 947 4.21 3.21 -17.58
CA ALA A 947 3.21 3.22 -16.52
C ALA A 947 3.79 3.52 -15.12
N ILE A 948 5.10 3.35 -14.91
CA ILE A 948 5.79 3.69 -13.66
C ILE A 948 6.61 5.00 -13.78
N ASP A 949 6.28 5.80 -14.79
CA ASP A 949 6.92 7.09 -15.11
C ASP A 949 8.42 6.99 -15.46
N TYR A 950 8.87 5.81 -15.92
CA TYR A 950 10.15 5.70 -16.61
C TYR A 950 9.94 6.12 -18.05
N LYS A 951 10.27 7.39 -18.34
CA LYS A 951 10.45 7.84 -19.72
C LYS A 951 11.43 6.91 -20.39
N LEU A 952 11.04 6.32 -21.52
CA LEU A 952 11.95 5.60 -22.39
C LEU A 952 12.73 6.65 -23.19
N PRO A 953 14.03 6.82 -22.93
CA PRO A 953 14.75 7.94 -23.50
C PRO A 953 15.03 7.71 -24.98
N ASP A 954 15.19 8.82 -25.69
CA ASP A 954 15.81 8.84 -27.01
C ASP A 954 17.24 9.45 -26.91
N PRO A 955 18.07 9.36 -27.97
CA PRO A 955 19.44 9.88 -27.93
C PRO A 955 19.60 11.36 -27.62
N SER A 956 18.55 12.18 -27.77
CA SER A 956 18.55 13.59 -27.40
C SER A 956 18.45 13.81 -25.89
N ALA A 957 18.00 12.81 -25.12
CA ALA A 957 17.89 12.87 -23.67
C ALA A 957 19.26 12.80 -22.95
N GLY A 958 20.33 12.43 -23.64
CA GLY A 958 21.69 12.38 -23.09
C GLY A 958 22.43 11.07 -23.36
N LYS A 959 23.53 10.86 -22.62
CA LYS A 959 24.41 9.69 -22.75
C LYS A 959 23.90 8.51 -21.92
N VAL A 960 24.25 7.30 -22.31
CA VAL A 960 24.08 6.09 -21.48
C VAL A 960 25.36 5.82 -20.69
N PHE A 961 25.25 5.78 -19.37
CA PHE A 961 26.36 5.37 -18.51
C PHE A 961 26.33 3.87 -18.26
N ILE A 962 27.43 3.17 -18.51
CA ILE A 962 27.55 1.72 -18.31
C ILE A 962 28.69 1.42 -17.33
N SER A 963 28.38 0.74 -16.23
CA SER A 963 29.37 0.25 -15.28
C SER A 963 28.92 -1.06 -14.63
N VAL A 964 29.47 -2.18 -15.09
CA VAL A 964 29.03 -3.53 -14.71
C VAL A 964 30.10 -4.30 -13.95
N CYS A 965 29.68 -5.27 -13.14
CA CYS A 965 30.58 -6.19 -12.46
C CYS A 965 31.29 -7.15 -13.44
N ASP A 966 32.33 -7.85 -12.96
CA ASP A 966 33.20 -8.66 -13.82
C ASP A 966 32.48 -9.79 -14.58
N ARG A 967 31.47 -10.42 -13.97
CA ARG A 967 30.67 -11.48 -14.63
C ARG A 967 29.88 -10.97 -15.83
N ASP A 968 29.41 -9.72 -15.78
CA ASP A 968 28.53 -9.15 -16.81
C ASP A 968 29.30 -8.48 -17.95
N LYS A 969 30.61 -8.23 -17.77
CA LYS A 969 31.46 -7.55 -18.76
C LYS A 969 31.42 -8.18 -20.16
N ARG A 970 31.25 -9.50 -20.26
CA ARG A 970 31.12 -10.15 -21.57
C ARG A 970 29.74 -9.94 -22.18
N HIS A 971 28.70 -9.97 -21.36
CA HIS A 971 27.30 -9.91 -21.78
C HIS A 971 26.85 -8.49 -22.14
N ILE A 972 27.44 -7.46 -21.53
CA ILE A 972 27.10 -6.05 -21.80
C ILE A 972 27.43 -5.59 -23.24
N LEU A 973 28.28 -6.32 -23.96
CA LEU A 973 28.70 -5.96 -25.32
C LEU A 973 27.54 -5.94 -26.33
N SER A 974 26.56 -6.85 -26.21
CA SER A 974 25.39 -6.86 -27.12
C SER A 974 24.53 -5.63 -26.87
N VAL A 975 24.19 -5.36 -25.61
CA VAL A 975 23.39 -4.20 -25.19
C VAL A 975 24.04 -2.90 -25.64
N ALA A 976 25.34 -2.73 -25.38
CA ALA A 976 26.06 -1.52 -25.75
C ALA A 976 26.11 -1.30 -27.27
N ARG A 977 26.14 -2.37 -28.08
CA ARG A 977 26.07 -2.26 -29.55
C ARG A 977 24.68 -1.82 -30.02
N ILE A 978 23.62 -2.36 -29.44
CA ILE A 978 22.24 -1.95 -29.77
C ILE A 978 22.04 -0.48 -29.39
N LEU A 979 22.48 -0.05 -28.20
CA LEU A 979 22.44 1.36 -27.81
C LEU A 979 23.19 2.30 -28.79
N ARG A 980 24.38 1.89 -29.27
CA ARG A 980 25.10 2.63 -30.31
C ARG A 980 24.36 2.64 -31.65
N TYR A 981 23.75 1.53 -32.04
CA TYR A 981 22.91 1.46 -33.23
C TYR A 981 21.69 2.37 -33.11
N LEU A 982 21.12 2.45 -31.91
CA LEU A 982 20.08 3.39 -31.55
C LEU A 982 20.59 4.85 -31.45
N GLY A 983 21.88 5.12 -31.63
CA GLY A 983 22.44 6.47 -31.71
C GLY A 983 22.80 7.10 -30.37
N PHE A 984 22.74 6.37 -29.26
CA PHE A 984 23.21 6.87 -27.97
C PHE A 984 24.73 7.00 -27.93
N ASP A 985 25.21 8.06 -27.28
CA ASP A 985 26.59 8.12 -26.82
C ASP A 985 26.74 7.37 -25.49
N ILE A 986 27.86 6.65 -25.35
CA ILE A 986 28.12 5.80 -24.18
C ILE A 986 29.30 6.37 -23.40
N CYS A 987 29.11 6.52 -22.08
CA CYS A 987 30.19 6.75 -21.13
C CYS A 987 30.30 5.60 -20.13
N SER A 988 31.48 5.37 -19.56
CA SER A 988 31.74 4.20 -18.74
C SER A 988 32.92 4.41 -17.78
N THR A 989 32.93 3.66 -16.67
CA THR A 989 34.13 3.52 -15.84
C THR A 989 35.22 2.76 -16.59
N GLU A 990 36.49 3.03 -16.27
CA GLU A 990 37.67 2.46 -16.97
C GLU A 990 37.63 0.93 -17.12
N GLY A 991 37.23 0.22 -16.06
CA GLY A 991 37.18 -1.25 -16.06
C GLY A 991 36.18 -1.83 -17.05
N THR A 992 35.02 -1.17 -17.23
CA THR A 992 33.99 -1.56 -18.20
C THR A 992 34.36 -1.06 -19.60
N ALA A 993 34.90 0.16 -19.71
CA ALA A 993 35.31 0.78 -20.96
C ALA A 993 36.37 -0.04 -21.71
N ARG A 994 37.29 -0.68 -20.97
CA ARG A 994 38.30 -1.59 -21.55
C ARG A 994 37.65 -2.72 -22.35
N VAL A 995 36.57 -3.31 -21.84
CA VAL A 995 35.87 -4.42 -22.50
C VAL A 995 35.05 -3.91 -23.66
N LEU A 996 34.33 -2.80 -23.50
CA LEU A 996 33.58 -2.15 -24.59
C LEU A 996 34.49 -1.84 -25.78
N ARG A 997 35.65 -1.20 -25.55
CA ARG A 997 36.64 -0.91 -26.60
C ARG A 997 37.20 -2.18 -27.25
N GLY A 998 37.50 -3.21 -26.46
CA GLY A 998 37.92 -4.52 -26.97
C GLY A 998 36.88 -5.18 -27.87
N GLY A 999 35.60 -4.94 -27.60
CA GLY A 999 34.47 -5.37 -28.44
C GLY A 999 34.10 -4.41 -29.58
N ASN A 1000 34.95 -3.41 -29.88
CA ASN A 1000 34.74 -2.37 -30.88
C ASN A 1000 33.51 -1.48 -30.64
N VAL A 1001 33.21 -1.19 -29.37
CA VAL A 1001 32.19 -0.21 -28.94
C VAL A 1001 32.91 1.04 -28.44
N THR A 1002 32.68 2.17 -29.11
CA THR A 1002 33.23 3.46 -28.70
C THR A 1002 32.52 3.96 -27.45
N CYS A 1003 33.30 4.30 -26.42
CA CYS A 1003 32.79 4.93 -25.20
C CYS A 1003 33.79 5.95 -24.63
N GLU A 1004 33.25 7.00 -24.02
CA GLU A 1004 33.99 7.96 -23.20
C GLU A 1004 34.30 7.34 -21.83
N VAL A 1005 35.51 7.56 -21.33
CA VAL A 1005 35.86 7.15 -19.96
C VAL A 1005 35.58 8.31 -19.02
N VAL A 1006 34.81 8.05 -17.98
CA VAL A 1006 34.46 9.01 -16.93
C VAL A 1006 35.01 8.53 -15.59
N GLU A 1007 35.30 9.48 -14.70
CA GLU A 1007 35.78 9.17 -13.36
C GLU A 1007 34.61 8.76 -12.45
N LYS A 1008 34.92 7.89 -11.48
CA LYS A 1008 33.97 7.52 -10.43
C LYS A 1008 33.71 8.70 -9.50
N ILE A 1009 32.65 8.62 -8.69
CA ILE A 1009 32.29 9.68 -7.73
C ILE A 1009 33.45 9.98 -6.79
N SER A 1010 34.11 8.96 -6.22
CA SER A 1010 35.30 9.13 -5.37
C SER A 1010 36.62 9.36 -6.14
N GLY A 1011 36.57 9.57 -7.46
CA GLY A 1011 37.75 9.77 -8.30
C GLY A 1011 38.40 11.15 -8.06
N PRO A 1012 39.67 11.34 -8.47
CA PRO A 1012 40.34 12.63 -8.36
C PRO A 1012 39.64 13.70 -9.20
N HIS A 1013 39.30 14.85 -8.58
CA HIS A 1013 38.78 16.04 -9.27
C HIS A 1013 39.93 16.88 -9.85
N ASP A 1014 40.76 16.28 -10.70
CA ASP A 1014 41.89 16.98 -11.35
C ASP A 1014 41.47 17.79 -12.59
N GLY A 1015 40.22 17.65 -13.03
CA GLY A 1015 39.63 18.38 -14.15
C GLY A 1015 39.94 17.81 -15.53
N GLU A 1016 40.70 16.71 -15.64
CA GLU A 1016 41.03 16.10 -16.94
C GLU A 1016 39.87 15.28 -17.53
N ARG A 1017 38.99 14.74 -16.68
CA ARG A 1017 37.83 13.93 -17.05
C ARG A 1017 36.61 14.30 -16.21
N PRO A 1018 35.40 14.25 -16.79
CA PRO A 1018 34.19 14.52 -16.02
C PRO A 1018 33.89 13.38 -15.03
N ASN A 1019 33.39 13.76 -13.85
CA ASN A 1019 32.91 12.84 -12.82
C ASN A 1019 31.48 12.39 -13.16
N ILE A 1020 31.15 11.13 -12.94
CA ILE A 1020 29.79 10.62 -13.23
C ILE A 1020 28.71 11.31 -12.39
N GLY A 1021 29.00 11.67 -11.13
CA GLY A 1021 28.07 12.41 -10.28
C GLY A 1021 27.69 13.76 -10.87
N ASP A 1022 28.69 14.51 -11.36
CA ASP A 1022 28.49 15.82 -12.01
C ASP A 1022 27.68 15.67 -13.30
N LEU A 1023 27.94 14.64 -14.11
CA LEU A 1023 27.18 14.40 -15.35
C LEU A 1023 25.71 14.08 -15.09
N ILE A 1024 25.42 13.34 -14.00
CA ILE A 1024 24.04 13.06 -13.58
C ILE A 1024 23.39 14.36 -13.08
N ALA A 1025 24.09 15.13 -12.26
CA ALA A 1025 23.59 16.42 -11.74
C ALA A 1025 23.32 17.45 -12.85
N ASP A 1026 24.15 17.47 -13.90
CA ASP A 1026 24.03 18.33 -15.08
C ASP A 1026 22.95 17.85 -16.07
N GLY A 1027 22.26 16.73 -15.81
CA GLY A 1027 21.26 16.17 -16.72
C GLY A 1027 21.84 15.64 -18.04
N LYS A 1028 23.12 15.24 -18.07
CA LYS A 1028 23.81 14.73 -19.27
C LYS A 1028 23.66 13.22 -19.45
N ILE A 1029 23.10 12.52 -18.48
CA ILE A 1029 22.90 11.06 -18.47
C ILE A 1029 21.41 10.75 -18.62
N ALA A 1030 21.06 9.97 -19.65
CA ALA A 1030 19.71 9.52 -19.92
C ALA A 1030 19.36 8.21 -19.20
N VAL A 1031 20.31 7.26 -19.18
CA VAL A 1031 20.14 5.93 -18.56
C VAL A 1031 21.44 5.51 -17.89
N ILE A 1032 21.29 4.81 -16.76
CA ILE A 1032 22.39 4.16 -16.04
C ILE A 1032 22.18 2.65 -16.11
N VAL A 1033 23.17 1.91 -16.61
CA VAL A 1033 23.28 0.45 -16.47
C VAL A 1033 24.38 0.16 -15.46
N ASN A 1034 23.98 -0.23 -14.25
CA ASN A 1034 24.91 -0.50 -13.15
C ASN A 1034 24.64 -1.83 -12.46
N THR A 1035 25.40 -2.88 -12.80
CA THR A 1035 25.29 -4.17 -12.09
C THR A 1035 26.27 -4.22 -10.91
N PRO A 1036 25.79 -4.27 -9.65
CA PRO A 1036 26.65 -4.30 -8.46
C PRO A 1036 27.28 -5.69 -8.26
N TYR A 1037 28.39 -5.74 -7.51
CA TYR A 1037 29.01 -6.99 -7.04
C TYR A 1037 29.03 -7.01 -5.52
N GLY A 1038 28.18 -7.85 -4.93
CA GLY A 1038 28.09 -8.03 -3.47
C GLY A 1038 27.63 -6.78 -2.69
N PRO A 1039 27.38 -6.91 -1.39
CA PRO A 1039 27.00 -5.82 -0.50
C PRO A 1039 28.23 -4.99 -0.08
N GLY A 1040 28.90 -4.35 -1.04
CA GLY A 1040 30.01 -3.45 -0.74
C GLY A 1040 29.55 -2.20 0.02
N SER A 1041 30.20 -1.93 1.16
CA SER A 1041 30.00 -0.77 2.05
C SER A 1041 29.87 0.57 1.31
N ARG A 1042 28.70 1.22 1.34
CA ARG A 1042 28.40 2.63 0.95
C ARG A 1042 29.39 3.29 -0.05
N GLY A 1043 29.76 2.56 -1.11
CA GLY A 1043 30.80 2.98 -2.05
C GLY A 1043 30.24 3.81 -3.20
N ASP A 1044 31.04 4.02 -4.23
CA ASP A 1044 30.63 4.77 -5.43
C ASP A 1044 29.31 4.27 -6.05
N GLY A 1045 29.07 2.96 -6.04
CA GLY A 1045 27.84 2.37 -6.55
C GLY A 1045 26.59 2.80 -5.77
N TYR A 1046 26.68 2.91 -4.44
CA TYR A 1046 25.60 3.40 -3.60
C TYR A 1046 25.32 4.88 -3.88
N LEU A 1047 26.36 5.71 -3.95
CA LEU A 1047 26.24 7.14 -4.25
C LEU A 1047 25.63 7.38 -5.64
N LEU A 1048 26.06 6.60 -6.64
CA LEU A 1048 25.56 6.65 -8.00
C LEU A 1048 24.06 6.39 -8.07
N ARG A 1049 23.60 5.28 -7.47
CA ARG A 1049 22.17 4.89 -7.51
C ARG A 1049 21.30 5.84 -6.70
N THR A 1050 21.82 6.35 -5.58
CA THR A 1050 21.15 7.39 -4.78
C THR A 1050 20.95 8.68 -5.57
N GLU A 1051 21.99 9.13 -6.29
CA GLU A 1051 21.88 10.32 -7.13
C GLU A 1051 20.95 10.10 -8.32
N ALA A 1052 20.93 8.90 -8.91
CA ALA A 1052 19.99 8.54 -9.97
C ALA A 1052 18.53 8.68 -9.51
N VAL A 1053 18.18 8.15 -8.34
CA VAL A 1053 16.84 8.32 -7.73
C VAL A 1053 16.54 9.79 -7.46
N ARG A 1054 17.50 10.54 -6.91
CA ARG A 1054 17.33 11.97 -6.60
C ARG A 1054 17.03 12.81 -7.85
N ARG A 1055 17.65 12.47 -8.98
CA ARG A 1055 17.50 13.20 -10.26
C ARG A 1055 16.45 12.62 -11.20
N GLY A 1056 15.80 11.51 -10.83
CA GLY A 1056 14.84 10.83 -11.69
C GLY A 1056 15.47 10.20 -12.94
N VAL A 1057 16.73 9.78 -12.87
CA VAL A 1057 17.42 9.09 -13.98
C VAL A 1057 17.21 7.58 -13.85
N THR A 1058 16.69 6.95 -14.90
CA THR A 1058 16.46 5.49 -14.93
C THR A 1058 17.76 4.73 -14.67
N CYS A 1059 17.74 3.86 -13.67
CA CYS A 1059 18.89 3.05 -13.25
C CYS A 1059 18.53 1.57 -13.27
N VAL A 1060 19.16 0.81 -14.18
CA VAL A 1060 18.96 -0.62 -14.34
C VAL A 1060 20.09 -1.38 -13.64
N THR A 1061 19.73 -2.25 -12.70
CA THR A 1061 20.70 -2.92 -11.81
C THR A 1061 20.97 -4.39 -12.14
N ALA A 1062 20.27 -4.97 -13.11
CA ALA A 1062 20.44 -6.35 -13.55
C ALA A 1062 20.74 -6.44 -15.05
N MET A 1063 21.58 -7.40 -15.44
CA MET A 1063 21.98 -7.58 -16.85
C MET A 1063 20.79 -8.02 -17.73
N SER A 1064 19.89 -8.87 -17.22
CA SER A 1064 18.68 -9.29 -17.91
C SER A 1064 17.72 -8.10 -18.13
N ALA A 1065 17.45 -7.33 -17.08
CA ALA A 1065 16.67 -6.09 -17.17
C ALA A 1065 17.27 -5.09 -18.16
N ALA A 1066 18.60 -4.98 -18.24
CA ALA A 1066 19.25 -4.10 -19.22
C ALA A 1066 19.00 -4.55 -20.68
N ASN A 1067 18.95 -5.87 -20.94
CA ASN A 1067 18.56 -6.37 -22.26
C ASN A 1067 17.09 -6.05 -22.58
N THR A 1068 16.18 -6.29 -21.64
CA THR A 1068 14.74 -6.05 -21.83
C THR A 1068 14.44 -4.56 -22.01
N HIS A 1069 15.07 -3.69 -21.20
CA HIS A 1069 14.92 -2.24 -21.31
C HIS A 1069 15.41 -1.69 -22.65
N VAL A 1070 16.56 -2.13 -23.14
CA VAL A 1070 17.05 -1.70 -24.46
C VAL A 1070 16.16 -2.23 -25.60
N SER A 1071 15.61 -3.44 -25.45
CA SER A 1071 14.64 -3.98 -26.42
C SER A 1071 13.34 -3.17 -26.43
N ALA A 1072 12.88 -2.65 -25.29
CA ALA A 1072 11.73 -1.75 -25.21
C ALA A 1072 12.01 -0.39 -25.87
N ILE A 1073 13.20 0.19 -25.69
CA ILE A 1073 13.62 1.42 -26.39
C ILE A 1073 13.60 1.19 -27.91
N GLU A 1074 14.12 0.05 -28.37
CA GLU A 1074 14.11 -0.32 -29.79
C GLU A 1074 12.67 -0.42 -30.32
N ALA A 1075 11.78 -1.13 -29.61
CA ALA A 1075 10.38 -1.30 -30.01
C ALA A 1075 9.61 0.03 -30.11
N VAL A 1076 9.74 0.92 -29.13
CA VAL A 1076 9.09 2.24 -29.16
C VAL A 1076 9.61 3.09 -30.33
N ARG A 1077 10.90 3.00 -30.65
CA ARG A 1077 11.47 3.74 -31.77
C ARG A 1077 10.97 3.22 -33.13
N GLU A 1078 10.83 1.90 -33.28
CA GLU A 1078 10.27 1.30 -34.49
C GLU A 1078 8.82 1.75 -34.72
N ASP A 1079 8.00 1.75 -33.65
CA ASP A 1079 6.62 2.25 -33.64
C ASP A 1079 6.56 3.73 -34.12
N GLN A 1080 7.39 4.60 -33.54
CA GLN A 1080 7.46 6.02 -33.91
C GLN A 1080 7.90 6.26 -35.37
N GLN A 1081 8.70 5.36 -35.95
CA GLN A 1081 9.16 5.47 -37.33
C GLN A 1081 8.15 4.94 -38.36
N GLY A 1082 6.99 4.43 -37.91
CA GLY A 1082 5.99 3.82 -38.78
C GLY A 1082 6.46 2.50 -39.43
N HIS A 1083 7.57 1.95 -38.95
CA HIS A 1083 8.00 0.59 -39.26
C HIS A 1083 7.37 -0.31 -38.20
N GLY A 1084 6.08 -0.59 -38.33
CA GLY A 1084 5.40 -1.49 -37.40
C GLY A 1084 6.16 -2.82 -37.26
N SER A 1085 6.13 -3.41 -36.07
CA SER A 1085 6.51 -4.80 -35.89
C SER A 1085 5.73 -5.67 -36.89
N ALA A 1086 6.22 -6.87 -37.20
CA ALA A 1086 5.60 -7.77 -38.21
C ALA A 1086 4.10 -8.09 -37.98
N ASN A 1087 3.50 -7.60 -36.88
CA ASN A 1087 2.14 -7.82 -36.42
C ASN A 1087 1.21 -6.57 -36.47
N ASP A 1088 1.62 -5.45 -37.08
CA ASP A 1088 0.76 -4.30 -37.49
C ASP A 1088 -0.04 -3.58 -36.37
N MET A 1089 0.23 -3.84 -35.08
CA MET A 1089 -0.50 -3.22 -33.92
C MET A 1089 0.37 -2.44 -32.91
N GLY A 1090 1.70 -2.41 -33.05
CA GLY A 1090 2.61 -1.51 -32.31
C GLY A 1090 2.28 -1.25 -30.83
N MET A 1091 2.33 0.02 -30.41
CA MET A 1091 1.97 0.49 -29.06
C MET A 1091 0.46 0.78 -28.89
N ASP A 1092 -0.45 0.12 -29.63
CA ASP A 1092 -1.90 0.35 -29.52
C ASP A 1092 -2.47 0.00 -28.15
N VAL A 1093 -3.59 0.63 -27.77
CA VAL A 1093 -4.30 0.38 -26.50
C VAL A 1093 -5.26 -0.81 -26.60
N ILE A 1094 -5.19 -1.70 -25.62
CA ILE A 1094 -5.92 -2.97 -25.59
C ILE A 1094 -6.83 -2.99 -24.37
N ALA A 1095 -8.13 -3.20 -24.58
CA ALA A 1095 -9.05 -3.40 -23.47
C ALA A 1095 -8.96 -4.85 -22.98
N LEU A 1096 -9.15 -5.11 -21.68
CA LEU A 1096 -9.22 -6.47 -21.16
C LEU A 1096 -10.33 -7.29 -21.82
N GLN A 1097 -11.44 -6.65 -22.19
CA GLN A 1097 -12.52 -7.28 -22.95
C GLN A 1097 -12.12 -7.72 -24.37
N ASP A 1098 -10.97 -7.25 -24.90
CA ASP A 1098 -10.39 -7.71 -26.16
C ASP A 1098 -9.55 -9.00 -25.98
N LEU A 1099 -9.23 -9.39 -24.73
CA LEU A 1099 -8.63 -10.68 -24.38
C LEU A 1099 -9.72 -11.73 -24.12
N PRO A 1100 -9.44 -13.04 -24.24
CA PRO A 1100 -10.39 -14.08 -23.86
C PRO A 1100 -10.82 -13.93 -22.39
N GLN A 1101 -12.13 -13.83 -22.13
CA GLN A 1101 -12.69 -13.72 -20.78
C GLN A 1101 -13.51 -14.96 -20.44
N TYR A 1102 -13.32 -15.51 -19.24
CA TYR A 1102 -14.00 -16.71 -18.77
C TYR A 1102 -14.84 -16.38 -17.53
N THR A 1103 -16.11 -16.77 -17.56
CA THR A 1103 -17.00 -16.68 -16.39
C THR A 1103 -17.08 -18.06 -15.76
N VAL A 1104 -16.92 -18.10 -14.44
CA VAL A 1104 -17.08 -19.33 -13.66
C VAL A 1104 -18.39 -19.30 -12.92
#